data_AF-A0A484C5N6-F1
#
_entry.id   AF-A0A484C5N6-F1
#
_cell.length_a   1.000
_cell.length_b   1.000
_cell.length_c   1.000
_cell.angle_alpha   90.00
_cell.angle_beta   90.00
_cell.angle_gamma   90.00
#
_symmetry.space_group_name_H-M   'P 1'
#
loop_
_entity.id
_entity.type
_entity.pdbx_description
1 polymer ?
#
loop_
_entity_poly.entity_id
_entity_poly.type
_entity_poly.pdbx_seq_one_letter_code
_entity_poly.pdbx_strand_id
1 'polypeptide(L)'
;MRVNREVEQEEGSEGREEGQDSPIACGDDIHLYDNQISPGPDADDSGCVLLNTSRKYVKLMNFEEEIRAHRDLDGFLARATILLDETAASLDDVLKRMLHHVGQDSNASEPSCNFEEVMSMLFTDAGAQEVNVHLLSETIQGVTATATGIQYQQSWLCILCNVKHLQRRHVCISRLERPQNWGENCCEVRYVILILAPLKMKSTKTAMELGRTFATLFSDISFRQKLLETKTQEEFKEALVLQRHQLTATNQLPTALGKEETDPRSHKPLKCQDFFKVGRGIYEDFCRRLPFYPSDFTDGIVGSNKTLLKYMTTAIFLYIAILLPAIAFGSLNDESTRGEIDVRKTIIGQSIGGVIYSLFAGSPLVIPLTTAPLAIFISVIRGICDDYNLDFPAFYACIGLWNCLFLILGGIFNVSLLMKLFKRSTEEVIALFISIAFVVDAVKGTVKIFQRYYHAPTLANGSIETFPQGADLLGGNRSEVAAGLALNALPESIIQCTRERPVLCLLLMLGTLWMGYTLYQFKRSPFLHAKVREVLSDCALPISVLLFSFIGSYLFSDIELPVFKVHDRPVFNVAPFERLSAMNVVSAMGLGFLLALLIFIDQNIVVSLTNAPENRLLKGTAYHWDLMLSGLINILMSVLGLPWMHAAFPHSTLHVRQLAFVEQRVEGGHLYETIVQVKETRLTSLTANIFIGVSVLLLPLPLQWIPKPVLYGLFLYIALTSIDGNQMCDRMALLLKEQTSYPPTHYIRKVPQRKIHYFTFLQMMQLLVLCTFGMYPIPYMKMVFPLFMVMLIPIRNNVLPHIIEAKYLDIMDAQHM
;
A
#
# COMPACT_ATOMS: atom_id res chain seq x y z
N MET A 1 -17.42 -62.50 -21.92
CA MET A 1 -16.68 -63.07 -20.77
C MET A 1 -16.85 -62.07 -19.63
N ARG A 2 -17.90 -62.20 -18.79
CA ARG A 2 -17.98 -63.04 -17.57
C ARG A 2 -16.84 -62.70 -16.57
N VAL A 3 -17.03 -62.41 -15.28
CA VAL A 3 -18.21 -62.39 -14.40
C VAL A 3 -17.71 -61.98 -12.98
N ASN A 4 -18.62 -61.44 -12.14
CA ASN A 4 -18.67 -61.41 -10.66
C ASN A 4 -17.54 -60.73 -9.83
N ARG A 5 -17.77 -59.91 -8.78
CA ARG A 5 -18.85 -59.71 -7.77
C ARG A 5 -19.00 -60.83 -6.73
N GLU A 6 -18.59 -60.55 -5.48
CA GLU A 6 -19.05 -61.13 -4.18
C GLU A 6 -18.33 -60.32 -3.08
N VAL A 7 -18.91 -59.57 -2.13
CA VAL A 7 -20.15 -59.60 -1.31
C VAL A 7 -19.99 -60.36 0.02
N GLU A 8 -20.00 -59.55 1.10
CA GLU A 8 -20.62 -59.66 2.43
C GLU A 8 -20.37 -60.85 3.40
N GLN A 9 -20.28 -60.46 4.69
CA GLN A 9 -21.06 -60.89 5.89
C GLN A 9 -20.14 -61.01 7.12
N GLU A 10 -20.30 -60.21 8.19
CA GLU A 10 -21.36 -60.12 9.23
C GLU A 10 -21.14 -61.06 10.43
N GLU A 11 -21.54 -60.54 11.61
CA GLU A 11 -21.62 -61.14 12.97
C GLU A 11 -20.31 -61.19 13.78
N GLY A 12 -20.24 -60.84 15.07
CA GLY A 12 -21.21 -60.41 16.07
C GLY A 12 -20.62 -60.60 17.50
N SER A 13 -21.06 -59.76 18.43
CA SER A 13 -21.10 -59.97 19.90
C SER A 13 -19.90 -59.58 20.82
N GLU A 14 -20.20 -58.57 21.67
CA GLU A 14 -19.99 -58.44 23.13
C GLU A 14 -18.60 -58.57 23.80
N GLY A 15 -18.24 -57.56 24.60
CA GLY A 15 -17.40 -57.75 25.80
C GLY A 15 -16.41 -56.64 26.19
N ARG A 16 -16.82 -55.83 27.17
CA ARG A 16 -16.09 -54.94 28.11
C ARG A 16 -14.54 -54.88 28.19
N GLU A 17 -14.11 -53.63 28.46
CA GLU A 17 -13.10 -53.14 29.43
C GLU A 17 -11.60 -52.99 29.06
N GLU A 18 -11.17 -51.71 29.18
CA GLU A 18 -9.89 -51.13 29.64
C GLU A 18 -8.54 -51.49 29.00
N GLY A 19 -7.77 -50.43 28.66
CA GLY A 19 -6.30 -50.43 28.86
C GLY A 19 -5.42 -49.90 27.72
N GLN A 20 -4.89 -48.69 27.92
CA GLN A 20 -3.56 -48.20 27.52
C GLN A 20 -3.13 -48.20 26.03
N ASP A 21 -3.22 -47.00 25.44
CA ASP A 21 -2.40 -46.59 24.30
C ASP A 21 -0.92 -46.47 24.70
N SER A 22 -0.07 -47.24 24.01
CA SER A 22 1.36 -46.97 23.85
C SER A 22 1.70 -47.12 22.37
N PRO A 23 2.33 -46.13 21.71
CA PRO A 23 2.72 -46.27 20.32
C PRO A 23 4.09 -46.95 20.19
N ILE A 24 4.11 -47.92 19.30
CA ILE A 24 5.20 -48.79 18.89
C ILE A 24 6.19 -48.06 17.97
N ALA A 25 7.47 -48.34 18.26
CA ALA A 25 8.66 -48.52 17.41
C ALA A 25 9.02 -47.57 16.26
N CYS A 26 10.32 -47.27 16.30
CA CYS A 26 11.21 -46.63 15.34
C CYS A 26 11.43 -47.47 14.07
N GLY A 27 11.72 -46.81 12.94
CA GLY A 27 12.26 -47.43 11.72
C GLY A 27 12.74 -46.39 10.70
N ASP A 28 14.04 -46.50 10.37
CA ASP A 28 14.72 -46.15 9.12
C ASP A 28 15.55 -44.83 9.03
N ASP A 29 16.83 -45.02 9.40
CA ASP A 29 18.05 -44.85 8.59
C ASP A 29 18.45 -43.49 7.98
N ILE A 30 19.50 -42.89 8.55
CA ILE A 30 20.59 -42.25 7.78
C ILE A 30 21.95 -42.56 8.42
N HIS A 31 22.82 -43.15 7.60
CA HIS A 31 24.18 -43.65 7.83
C HIS A 31 25.11 -42.74 8.65
N LEU A 32 25.74 -43.33 9.69
CA LEU A 32 26.97 -42.86 10.31
C LEU A 32 28.18 -43.15 9.41
N TYR A 33 28.97 -42.14 9.08
CA TYR A 33 30.38 -42.30 8.75
C TYR A 33 31.19 -42.17 10.06
N ASP A 34 31.73 -43.29 10.50
CA ASP A 34 32.70 -43.37 11.59
C ASP A 34 34.06 -42.88 11.07
N ASN A 35 34.57 -41.79 11.63
CA ASN A 35 35.93 -41.33 11.37
C ASN A 35 36.65 -41.24 12.72
N GLN A 36 37.40 -42.30 13.03
CA GLN A 36 38.34 -42.33 14.14
C GLN A 36 39.41 -41.26 13.92
N ILE A 37 39.44 -40.25 14.80
CA ILE A 37 40.57 -39.34 14.94
C ILE A 37 41.19 -39.61 16.32
N SER A 38 42.38 -40.21 16.32
CA SER A 38 43.25 -40.33 17.49
C SER A 38 43.83 -38.96 17.86
N PRO A 39 43.77 -38.51 19.13
CA PRO A 39 44.39 -37.26 19.54
C PRO A 39 45.91 -37.46 19.68
N GLY A 40 46.69 -36.67 18.94
CA GLY A 40 48.11 -36.47 19.23
C GLY A 40 48.27 -35.56 20.46
N PRO A 41 49.38 -35.67 21.20
CA PRO A 41 49.66 -34.76 22.30
C PRO A 41 50.08 -33.40 21.72
N ASP A 42 49.70 -32.33 22.40
CA ASP A 42 50.12 -30.95 22.17
C ASP A 42 49.25 -30.14 21.19
N ALA A 43 48.13 -29.60 21.70
CA ALA A 43 47.51 -28.38 21.19
C ALA A 43 46.75 -27.66 22.29
N ASP A 44 46.96 -26.34 22.35
CA ASP A 44 46.54 -25.40 23.38
C ASP A 44 45.04 -25.42 23.73
N ASP A 45 44.79 -25.06 24.99
CA ASP A 45 43.55 -24.93 25.74
C ASP A 45 42.53 -23.96 25.08
N SER A 46 41.99 -24.36 23.92
CA SER A 46 40.77 -23.77 23.35
C SER A 46 39.61 -24.67 23.71
N GLY A 47 38.96 -24.37 24.84
CA GLY A 47 37.81 -25.10 25.37
C GLY A 47 36.64 -25.14 24.38
N CYS A 48 36.67 -26.09 23.46
CA CYS A 48 35.60 -26.34 22.52
C CYS A 48 34.56 -27.24 23.20
N VAL A 49 33.53 -26.63 23.78
CA VAL A 49 32.41 -27.37 24.40
C VAL A 49 31.35 -27.67 23.34
N LEU A 50 30.85 -28.91 23.33
CA LEU A 50 29.71 -29.29 22.50
C LEU A 50 28.41 -28.95 23.21
N LEU A 51 27.60 -28.07 22.62
CA LEU A 51 26.27 -27.70 23.11
C LEU A 51 25.20 -28.50 22.33
N ASN A 52 24.39 -29.28 23.04
CA ASN A 52 23.22 -29.93 22.46
C ASN A 52 21.94 -29.15 22.80
N THR A 53 21.31 -28.55 21.78
CA THR A 53 20.05 -27.81 21.94
C THR A 53 18.90 -28.59 21.28
N SER A 54 17.95 -29.08 22.07
CA SER A 54 16.73 -29.69 21.53
C SER A 54 15.66 -28.63 21.23
N ARG A 55 15.15 -28.60 20.00
CA ARG A 55 14.05 -27.70 19.60
C ARG A 55 12.76 -28.50 19.40
N LYS A 56 11.65 -28.03 19.96
CA LYS A 56 10.33 -28.67 19.83
C LYS A 56 9.29 -27.66 19.35
N TYR A 57 8.51 -28.03 18.33
CA TYR A 57 7.39 -27.22 17.89
C TYR A 57 6.24 -27.27 18.91
N VAL A 58 5.76 -26.09 19.30
CA VAL A 58 4.61 -25.92 20.19
C VAL A 58 3.52 -25.21 19.40
N LYS A 59 2.31 -25.80 19.36
CA LYS A 59 1.15 -25.18 18.69
C LYS A 59 0.68 -23.95 19.48
N LEU A 60 0.14 -22.95 18.77
CA LEU A 60 -0.49 -21.79 19.42
C LEU A 60 -1.68 -22.25 20.29
N MET A 61 -1.96 -21.51 21.37
CA MET A 61 -3.13 -21.74 22.21
C MET A 61 -4.41 -21.37 21.45
N ASN A 62 -5.39 -22.27 21.44
CA ASN A 62 -6.74 -21.94 20.97
C ASN A 62 -7.57 -21.40 22.14
N PHE A 63 -7.78 -20.08 22.18
CA PHE A 63 -8.51 -19.42 23.25
C PHE A 63 -10.02 -19.75 23.28
N GLU A 64 -10.57 -20.39 22.23
CA GLU A 64 -11.97 -20.82 22.18
C GLU A 64 -12.20 -22.17 22.87
N GLU A 65 -11.37 -23.18 22.53
CA GLU A 65 -11.50 -24.54 23.05
C GLU A 65 -10.89 -24.68 24.46
N GLU A 66 -9.83 -23.92 24.75
CA GLU A 66 -9.07 -24.07 25.99
C GLU A 66 -9.47 -23.05 27.08
N ILE A 67 -10.53 -23.37 27.83
CA ILE A 67 -11.03 -22.61 29.01
C ILE A 67 -9.91 -22.35 30.07
N ARG A 68 -8.82 -23.12 30.03
CA ARG A 68 -7.68 -22.94 30.92
C ARG A 68 -6.91 -21.65 30.66
N ALA A 69 -6.71 -21.26 29.40
CA ALA A 69 -5.99 -20.04 29.03
C ALA A 69 -6.68 -18.79 29.62
N HIS A 70 -8.01 -18.81 29.61
CA HIS A 70 -8.86 -17.82 30.26
C HIS A 70 -8.63 -17.74 31.77
N ARG A 71 -8.72 -18.88 32.47
CA ARG A 71 -8.58 -18.92 33.93
C ARG A 71 -7.15 -18.60 34.40
N ASP A 72 -6.15 -19.03 33.63
CA ASP A 72 -4.76 -18.68 33.93
C ASP A 72 -4.58 -17.16 33.78
N LEU A 73 -5.03 -16.53 32.69
CA LEU A 73 -4.90 -15.07 32.55
C LEU A 73 -5.63 -14.30 33.66
N ASP A 74 -6.87 -14.66 34.01
CA ASP A 74 -7.63 -14.00 35.09
C ASP A 74 -6.97 -14.17 36.47
N GLY A 75 -6.48 -15.38 36.76
CA GLY A 75 -5.80 -15.67 38.03
C GLY A 75 -4.44 -15.00 38.15
N PHE A 76 -3.74 -14.77 37.03
CA PHE A 76 -2.40 -14.20 37.01
C PHE A 76 -2.37 -12.69 36.85
N LEU A 77 -3.30 -12.05 36.11
CA LEU A 77 -3.35 -10.58 36.03
C LEU A 77 -3.57 -9.90 37.39
N ALA A 78 -4.31 -10.56 38.28
CA ALA A 78 -4.49 -10.11 39.66
C ALA A 78 -3.19 -10.14 40.48
N ARG A 79 -2.17 -10.91 40.05
CA ARG A 79 -0.95 -11.21 40.82
C ARG A 79 0.36 -10.99 40.06
N ALA A 80 0.30 -10.57 38.80
CA ALA A 80 1.46 -10.43 37.94
C ALA A 80 2.25 -9.16 38.28
N THR A 81 3.55 -9.34 38.49
CA THR A 81 4.51 -8.25 38.66
C THR A 81 4.89 -7.75 37.27
N ILE A 82 4.46 -6.53 36.92
CA ILE A 82 4.71 -5.93 35.60
C ILE A 82 5.64 -4.75 35.82
N LEU A 83 6.84 -4.83 35.25
CA LEU A 83 7.84 -3.76 35.27
C LEU A 83 7.76 -2.99 33.95
N LEU A 84 7.53 -1.68 34.02
CA LEU A 84 7.44 -0.80 32.86
C LEU A 84 8.72 0.03 32.73
N ASP A 85 9.20 0.16 31.50
CA ASP A 85 10.30 1.04 31.09
C ASP A 85 11.62 0.80 31.81
N GLU A 86 12.06 -0.45 31.77
CA GLU A 86 13.29 -0.86 32.40
C GLU A 86 14.53 -0.44 31.58
N THR A 87 15.51 0.16 32.26
CA THR A 87 16.74 0.72 31.67
C THR A 87 17.94 -0.23 31.70
N ALA A 88 17.76 -1.48 32.14
CA ALA A 88 18.87 -2.44 32.21
C ALA A 88 19.45 -2.71 30.82
N ALA A 89 20.79 -2.79 30.75
CA ALA A 89 21.53 -3.07 29.52
C ALA A 89 21.76 -4.57 29.31
N SER A 90 21.95 -5.33 30.40
CA SER A 90 22.16 -6.78 30.35
C SER A 90 20.88 -7.55 30.68
N LEU A 91 20.73 -8.73 30.07
CA LEU A 91 19.66 -9.68 30.42
C LEU A 91 19.73 -10.04 31.91
N ASP A 92 20.93 -10.17 32.46
CA ASP A 92 21.15 -10.55 33.85
C ASP A 92 20.58 -9.52 34.83
N ASP A 93 20.78 -8.23 34.53
CA ASP A 93 20.27 -7.15 35.36
C ASP A 93 18.74 -7.10 35.32
N VAL A 94 18.14 -7.33 34.14
CA VAL A 94 16.67 -7.43 33.98
C VAL A 94 16.13 -8.58 34.85
N LEU A 95 16.73 -9.76 34.73
CA LEU A 95 16.30 -10.94 35.50
C LEU A 95 16.46 -10.76 37.00
N LYS A 96 17.58 -10.17 37.46
CA LYS A 96 17.82 -9.85 38.87
C LYS A 96 16.76 -8.90 39.43
N ARG A 97 16.39 -7.85 38.68
CA ARG A 97 15.35 -6.90 39.11
C ARG A 97 13.95 -7.51 39.10
N MET A 98 13.63 -8.36 38.12
CA MET A 98 12.39 -9.12 38.09
C MET A 98 12.28 -10.02 39.33
N LEU A 99 13.34 -10.78 39.65
CA LEU A 99 13.38 -11.67 40.81
C LEU A 99 13.28 -10.91 42.14
N HIS A 100 13.95 -9.76 42.26
CA HIS A 100 13.90 -8.94 43.46
C HIS A 100 12.48 -8.39 43.73
N HIS A 101 11.74 -8.00 42.70
CA HIS A 101 10.34 -7.55 42.87
C HIS A 101 9.40 -8.68 43.26
N VAL A 102 9.61 -9.90 42.74
CA VAL A 102 8.87 -11.09 43.20
C VAL A 102 9.09 -11.32 44.69
N GLY A 103 10.30 -11.07 45.19
CA GLY A 103 10.64 -11.20 46.60
C GLY A 103 10.07 -10.11 47.51
N GLN A 104 9.73 -8.93 46.97
CA GLN A 104 9.23 -7.78 47.74
C GLN A 104 7.71 -7.67 47.81
N ASP A 105 6.97 -8.44 47.01
CA ASP A 105 5.51 -8.42 47.01
C ASP A 105 4.94 -8.87 48.38
N SER A 106 4.44 -7.91 49.17
CA SER A 106 3.97 -8.06 50.55
C SER A 106 2.83 -9.09 50.76
N ASN A 107 2.18 -9.52 49.67
CA ASN A 107 1.09 -10.50 49.66
C ASN A 107 1.55 -11.94 49.34
N ALA A 108 2.85 -12.15 49.09
CA ALA A 108 3.43 -13.42 48.68
C ALA A 108 4.71 -13.75 49.47
N SER A 109 4.62 -13.76 50.81
CA SER A 109 5.70 -14.24 51.69
C SER A 109 5.90 -15.76 51.54
N GLU A 110 6.56 -16.17 50.45
CA GLU A 110 7.12 -17.52 50.32
C GLU A 110 8.46 -17.62 51.08
N PRO A 111 8.79 -18.77 51.68
CA PRO A 111 9.99 -18.94 52.47
C PRO A 111 11.25 -18.81 51.59
N SER A 112 12.09 -17.82 51.89
CA SER A 112 13.49 -17.64 51.46
C SER A 112 13.89 -18.38 50.17
N CYS A 113 13.41 -17.92 49.01
CA CYS A 113 13.92 -18.39 47.74
C CYS A 113 15.34 -17.83 47.55
N ASN A 114 16.35 -18.70 47.42
CA ASN A 114 17.72 -18.24 47.18
C ASN A 114 17.85 -17.76 45.72
N PHE A 115 17.90 -16.43 45.53
CA PHE A 115 17.89 -15.83 44.20
C PHE A 115 19.12 -16.22 43.36
N GLU A 116 20.26 -16.51 43.98
CA GLU A 116 21.45 -17.01 43.29
C GLU A 116 21.26 -18.43 42.76
N GLU A 117 20.49 -19.27 43.46
CA GLU A 117 20.12 -20.62 43.00
C GLU A 117 19.16 -20.55 41.80
N VAL A 118 18.21 -19.62 41.81
CA VAL A 118 17.32 -19.41 40.66
C VAL A 118 18.08 -18.87 39.45
N MET A 119 19.03 -17.95 39.68
CA MET A 119 19.87 -17.39 38.62
C MET A 119 20.75 -18.46 37.97
N SER A 120 21.38 -19.32 38.75
CA SER A 120 22.19 -20.45 38.24
C SER A 120 21.36 -21.56 37.59
N MET A 121 20.04 -21.64 37.81
CA MET A 121 19.13 -22.52 37.04
C MET A 121 18.63 -21.89 35.73
N LEU A 122 18.62 -20.56 35.65
CA LEU A 122 18.22 -19.82 34.44
C LEU A 122 19.30 -19.91 33.36
N PHE A 123 20.57 -19.91 33.78
CA PHE A 123 21.72 -20.08 32.90
C PHE A 123 22.24 -21.51 32.95
N THR A 124 22.54 -22.07 31.79
CA THR A 124 23.31 -23.31 31.71
C THR A 124 24.79 -22.99 31.90
N ASP A 125 25.19 -22.69 33.13
CA ASP A 125 26.60 -22.52 33.46
C ASP A 125 27.27 -23.90 33.35
N ALA A 126 28.01 -24.12 32.26
CA ALA A 126 28.98 -25.20 32.22
C ALA A 126 30.02 -24.90 33.31
N GLY A 127 29.96 -25.64 34.40
CA GLY A 127 30.84 -25.45 35.55
C GLY A 127 32.31 -25.39 35.12
N ALA A 128 32.99 -24.36 35.61
CA ALA A 128 34.44 -24.25 35.68
C ALA A 128 35.20 -24.23 34.32
N GLN A 129 35.05 -23.17 33.53
CA GLN A 129 36.15 -22.56 32.75
C GLN A 129 35.69 -21.24 32.10
N GLU A 130 36.62 -20.30 31.93
CA GLU A 130 36.45 -18.86 31.62
C GLU A 130 35.80 -18.51 30.27
N VAL A 131 35.05 -19.43 29.64
CA VAL A 131 34.30 -19.17 28.41
C VAL A 131 32.80 -19.06 28.73
N ASN A 132 32.37 -17.85 29.08
CA ASN A 132 30.98 -17.53 29.40
C ASN A 132 30.06 -17.69 28.17
N VAL A 133 29.58 -18.90 27.91
CA VAL A 133 28.41 -19.12 27.04
C VAL A 133 27.16 -19.08 27.93
N HIS A 134 26.67 -17.88 28.21
CA HIS A 134 25.41 -17.68 28.94
C HIS A 134 24.21 -18.06 28.06
N LEU A 135 23.87 -19.36 28.00
CA LEU A 135 22.66 -19.81 27.32
C LEU A 135 21.53 -20.07 28.33
N LEU A 136 20.35 -19.57 28.01
CA LEU A 136 19.14 -19.77 28.80
C LEU A 136 18.68 -21.24 28.72
N SER A 137 18.27 -21.82 29.85
CA SER A 137 17.94 -23.25 29.94
C SER A 137 16.66 -23.64 29.17
N GLU A 138 15.54 -22.94 29.40
CA GLU A 138 14.28 -23.17 28.69
C GLU A 138 13.67 -21.85 28.20
N THR A 139 13.54 -21.71 26.88
CA THR A 139 12.95 -20.51 26.25
C THR A 139 11.87 -20.86 25.24
N ILE A 140 10.84 -20.03 25.17
CA ILE A 140 9.85 -20.02 24.09
C ILE A 140 10.02 -18.73 23.30
N GLN A 141 10.17 -18.88 21.98
CA GLN A 141 10.19 -17.79 21.02
C GLN A 141 9.20 -18.07 19.89
N GLY A 142 8.64 -17.00 19.33
CA GLY A 142 7.84 -17.10 18.11
C GLY A 142 8.73 -17.46 16.93
N VAL A 143 8.23 -18.30 16.03
CA VAL A 143 8.91 -18.64 14.78
C VAL A 143 7.93 -18.49 13.64
N THR A 144 8.34 -17.80 12.58
CA THR A 144 7.67 -17.80 11.28
C THR A 144 8.40 -18.73 10.34
N ALA A 145 7.74 -19.81 9.92
CA ALA A 145 8.26 -20.71 8.91
C ALA A 145 8.06 -20.07 7.53
N THR A 146 9.14 -19.55 6.96
CA THR A 146 9.16 -19.08 5.57
C THR A 146 9.86 -20.13 4.71
N ALA A 147 9.64 -20.09 3.39
CA ALA A 147 10.29 -21.05 2.48
C ALA A 147 11.82 -20.87 2.39
N THR A 148 12.42 -19.91 3.11
CA THR A 148 13.88 -19.70 3.29
C THR A 148 14.44 -20.35 4.56
N GLY A 149 13.60 -20.76 5.52
CA GLY A 149 14.02 -21.28 6.82
C GLY A 149 13.09 -20.87 7.97
N ILE A 150 13.54 -21.12 9.19
CA ILE A 150 12.87 -20.73 10.44
C ILE A 150 13.32 -19.30 10.76
N GLN A 151 12.42 -18.31 10.64
CA GLN A 151 12.67 -16.96 11.12
C GLN A 151 12.22 -16.83 12.58
N TYR A 152 13.12 -16.36 13.44
CA TYR A 152 12.81 -16.12 14.85
C TYR A 152 12.14 -14.75 15.03
N GLN A 153 11.14 -14.70 15.89
CA GLN A 153 10.49 -13.47 16.30
C GLN A 153 11.30 -12.84 17.45
N GLN A 154 12.22 -11.94 17.10
CA GLN A 154 13.28 -11.50 18.03
C GLN A 154 12.85 -10.43 19.07
N SER A 155 11.63 -9.90 18.96
CA SER A 155 11.17 -8.78 19.80
C SER A 155 10.80 -9.12 21.25
N TRP A 156 10.53 -10.39 21.54
CA TRP A 156 10.08 -10.84 22.86
C TRP A 156 10.70 -12.20 23.20
N LEU A 157 10.92 -12.43 24.48
CA LEU A 157 11.54 -13.64 24.98
C LEU A 157 10.75 -14.14 26.19
N CYS A 158 10.28 -15.39 26.14
CA CYS A 158 9.67 -16.05 27.29
C CYS A 158 10.64 -17.08 27.86
N ILE A 159 10.98 -16.90 29.15
CA ILE A 159 11.92 -17.71 29.90
C ILE A 159 11.12 -18.50 30.93
N LEU A 160 11.35 -19.80 30.96
CA LEU A 160 10.69 -20.73 31.86
C LEU A 160 11.71 -21.25 32.85
N CYS A 161 11.33 -21.31 34.13
CA CYS A 161 12.18 -21.92 35.14
C CYS A 161 11.33 -22.67 36.17
N ASN A 162 11.71 -23.93 36.42
CA ASN A 162 11.08 -24.79 37.39
C ASN A 162 11.90 -24.80 38.69
N VAL A 163 11.34 -24.24 39.77
CA VAL A 163 12.03 -24.07 41.05
C VAL A 163 11.48 -25.05 42.08
N LYS A 164 12.35 -25.69 42.87
CA LYS A 164 11.97 -26.73 43.86
C LYS A 164 11.20 -26.16 45.05
N HIS A 165 11.54 -24.96 45.49
CA HIS A 165 11.07 -24.36 46.74
C HIS A 165 9.85 -23.44 46.58
N LEU A 166 9.41 -23.20 45.34
CA LEU A 166 8.20 -22.41 45.08
C LEU A 166 6.94 -23.20 45.50
N GLN A 167 5.96 -22.52 46.09
CA GLN A 167 4.64 -23.11 46.32
C GLN A 167 3.63 -22.71 45.24
N ARG A 168 3.81 -21.54 44.64
CA ARG A 168 2.90 -20.97 43.63
C ARG A 168 3.63 -20.56 42.36
N ARG A 169 2.89 -20.47 41.26
CA ARG A 169 3.38 -19.96 39.97
C ARG A 169 3.48 -18.43 40.02
N HIS A 170 4.59 -17.89 39.54
CA HIS A 170 4.80 -16.45 39.40
C HIS A 170 5.06 -16.10 37.93
N VAL A 171 4.45 -15.01 37.47
CA VAL A 171 4.65 -14.47 36.11
C VAL A 171 5.10 -13.04 36.25
N CYS A 172 6.25 -12.74 35.65
CA CYS A 172 6.81 -11.40 35.62
C CYS A 172 6.97 -10.99 34.17
N ILE A 173 6.53 -9.77 33.86
CA ILE A 173 6.66 -9.20 32.53
C ILE A 173 7.43 -7.90 32.68
N SER A 174 8.59 -7.80 32.03
CA SER A 174 9.35 -6.56 31.92
C SER A 174 9.27 -6.00 30.51
N ARG A 175 8.96 -4.70 30.42
CA ARG A 175 9.08 -3.89 29.20
C ARG A 175 10.35 -3.05 29.29
N LEU A 176 11.24 -3.21 28.31
CA LEU A 176 12.47 -2.43 28.20
C LEU A 176 12.21 -1.07 27.55
N GLU A 177 12.88 -0.01 28.02
CA GLU A 177 12.75 1.34 27.44
C GLU A 177 13.32 1.39 26.00
N ARG A 178 14.42 0.65 25.76
CA ARG A 178 15.10 0.58 24.46
C ARG A 178 15.22 -0.88 24.02
N PRO A 179 15.11 -1.17 22.71
CA PRO A 179 15.39 -2.51 22.21
C PRO A 179 16.85 -2.88 22.51
N GLN A 180 17.06 -4.04 23.12
CA GLN A 180 18.38 -4.56 23.44
C GLN A 180 18.77 -5.71 22.51
N ASN A 181 20.06 -5.86 22.24
CA ASN A 181 20.58 -6.99 21.47
C ASN A 181 21.40 -7.89 22.41
N TRP A 182 20.96 -9.14 22.56
CA TRP A 182 21.59 -10.14 23.43
C TRP A 182 22.07 -11.37 22.66
N GLY A 183 22.24 -11.28 21.33
CA GLY A 183 22.80 -12.34 20.49
C GLY A 183 22.00 -12.62 19.21
N GLU A 184 22.44 -13.63 18.46
CA GLU A 184 21.95 -13.94 17.10
C GLU A 184 20.44 -14.26 17.05
N ASN A 185 19.91 -14.93 18.07
CA ASN A 185 18.47 -15.26 18.18
C ASN A 185 17.67 -14.24 19.00
N CYS A 186 18.31 -13.18 19.53
CA CYS A 186 17.74 -12.19 20.44
C CYS A 186 18.14 -10.76 20.03
N CYS A 187 17.96 -10.42 18.75
CA CYS A 187 18.18 -9.07 18.25
C CYS A 187 16.92 -8.20 18.49
N GLU A 188 17.09 -7.03 19.12
CA GLU A 188 15.99 -6.08 19.39
C GLU A 188 14.90 -6.57 20.36
N VAL A 189 15.27 -7.32 21.41
CA VAL A 189 14.33 -7.72 22.47
C VAL A 189 13.79 -6.48 23.19
N ARG A 190 12.47 -6.42 23.36
CA ARG A 190 11.77 -5.37 24.11
C ARG A 190 10.95 -5.88 25.28
N TYR A 191 10.53 -7.14 25.22
CA TYR A 191 9.71 -7.79 26.24
C TYR A 191 10.39 -9.04 26.77
N VAL A 192 10.50 -9.13 28.09
CA VAL A 192 11.00 -10.32 28.78
C VAL A 192 9.89 -10.84 29.68
N ILE A 193 9.51 -12.10 29.47
CA ILE A 193 8.46 -12.77 30.24
C ILE A 193 9.13 -13.89 31.02
N LEU A 194 9.20 -13.76 32.34
CA LEU A 194 9.75 -14.77 33.23
C LEU A 194 8.59 -15.53 33.90
N ILE A 195 8.59 -16.85 33.74
CA ILE A 195 7.61 -17.74 34.37
C ILE A 195 8.34 -18.66 35.32
N LEU A 196 8.02 -18.54 36.61
CA LEU A 196 8.53 -19.39 37.68
C LEU A 196 7.44 -20.37 38.10
N ALA A 197 7.72 -21.66 38.03
CA ALA A 197 6.78 -22.72 38.40
C ALA A 197 7.38 -23.72 39.40
N PRO A 198 6.58 -24.30 40.31
CA PRO A 198 7.03 -25.37 41.18
C PRO A 198 7.22 -26.69 40.43
N LEU A 199 8.21 -27.50 40.84
CA LEU A 199 8.50 -28.81 40.21
C LEU A 199 7.39 -29.86 40.38
N LYS A 200 6.60 -29.80 41.47
CA LYS A 200 5.53 -30.75 41.75
C LYS A 200 4.18 -30.21 41.25
N MET A 201 3.77 -30.60 40.05
CA MET A 201 2.52 -30.15 39.43
C MET A 201 1.67 -31.29 38.88
N LYS A 202 0.34 -31.07 38.84
CA LYS A 202 -0.58 -31.91 38.05
C LYS A 202 -0.26 -31.71 36.56
N SER A 203 -0.33 -32.77 35.74
CA SER A 203 0.12 -32.76 34.32
C SER A 203 -0.46 -31.61 33.48
N THR A 204 -1.63 -31.12 33.86
CA THR A 204 -2.36 -30.04 33.18
C THR A 204 -1.96 -28.61 33.56
N LYS A 205 -1.05 -28.39 34.51
CA LYS A 205 -0.70 -27.05 35.05
C LYS A 205 0.79 -26.69 34.87
N THR A 206 1.44 -27.22 33.84
CA THR A 206 2.88 -27.05 33.62
C THR A 206 3.25 -25.59 33.28
N ALA A 207 4.51 -25.22 33.53
CA ALA A 207 5.07 -23.92 33.11
C ALA A 207 4.93 -23.71 31.60
N MET A 208 5.10 -24.77 30.82
CA MET A 208 4.95 -24.78 29.36
C MET A 208 3.57 -24.32 28.89
N GLU A 209 2.48 -24.75 29.53
CA GLU A 209 1.12 -24.34 29.14
C GLU A 209 0.85 -22.86 29.42
N LEU A 210 1.40 -22.35 30.53
CA LEU A 210 1.34 -20.93 30.87
C LEU A 210 2.19 -20.10 29.91
N GLY A 211 3.40 -20.58 29.60
CA GLY A 211 4.27 -20.03 28.56
C GLY A 211 3.58 -19.97 27.22
N ARG A 212 2.88 -21.04 26.80
CA ARG A 212 2.10 -21.11 25.55
C ARG A 212 1.01 -20.04 25.50
N THR A 213 0.35 -19.78 26.64
CA THR A 213 -0.70 -18.74 26.75
C THR A 213 -0.13 -17.35 26.51
N PHE A 214 0.94 -16.97 27.22
CA PHE A 214 1.57 -15.65 27.04
C PHE A 214 2.29 -15.54 25.69
N ALA A 215 3.00 -16.58 25.25
CA ALA A 215 3.62 -16.64 23.93
C ALA A 215 2.62 -16.41 22.80
N THR A 216 1.42 -16.99 22.90
CA THR A 216 0.36 -16.79 21.89
C THR A 216 -0.14 -15.34 21.90
N LEU A 217 -0.28 -14.70 23.06
CA LEU A 217 -0.64 -13.27 23.15
C LEU A 217 0.43 -12.37 22.52
N PHE A 218 1.70 -12.57 22.87
CA PHE A 218 2.82 -11.75 22.38
C PHE A 218 3.25 -12.07 20.93
N SER A 219 2.75 -13.17 20.35
CA SER A 219 2.95 -13.49 18.94
C SER A 219 2.39 -12.38 18.02
N ASP A 220 1.26 -11.77 18.39
CA ASP A 220 0.67 -10.67 17.65
C ASP A 220 1.53 -9.40 17.76
N ILE A 221 1.83 -8.80 16.61
CA ILE A 221 2.60 -7.56 16.50
C ILE A 221 1.81 -6.33 16.90
N SER A 222 0.50 -6.31 16.60
CA SER A 222 -0.39 -5.19 16.91
C SER A 222 -0.52 -5.04 18.42
N PHE A 223 -0.63 -6.18 19.11
CA PHE A 223 -0.66 -6.23 20.55
C PHE A 223 0.62 -5.71 21.20
N ARG A 224 1.78 -6.13 20.70
CA ARG A 224 3.09 -5.63 21.18
C ARG A 224 3.18 -4.11 21.08
N GLN A 225 2.76 -3.52 19.98
CA GLN A 225 2.78 -2.06 19.87
C GLN A 225 1.81 -1.40 20.85
N LYS A 226 0.61 -1.95 21.03
CA LYS A 226 -0.34 -1.44 22.02
C LYS A 226 0.26 -1.44 23.44
N LEU A 227 1.01 -2.48 23.79
CA LEU A 227 1.76 -2.56 25.05
C LEU A 227 2.94 -1.57 25.15
N LEU A 228 3.45 -1.04 24.04
CA LEU A 228 4.43 0.06 24.07
C LEU A 228 3.75 1.40 24.39
N GLU A 229 2.48 1.57 24.01
CA GLU A 229 1.76 2.84 24.18
C GLU A 229 1.22 3.03 25.61
N THR A 230 1.01 1.94 26.37
CA THR A 230 0.49 1.99 27.75
C THR A 230 1.49 2.66 28.69
N LYS A 231 1.03 3.58 29.54
CA LYS A 231 1.90 4.29 30.49
C LYS A 231 1.80 3.76 31.90
N THR A 232 0.65 3.20 32.26
CA THR A 232 0.38 2.68 33.60
C THR A 232 0.31 1.15 33.59
N GLN A 233 0.56 0.55 34.75
CA GLN A 233 0.45 -0.90 34.92
C GLN A 233 -1.00 -1.38 34.73
N GLU A 234 -1.99 -0.58 35.11
CA GLU A 234 -3.41 -0.91 34.94
C GLU A 234 -3.82 -0.93 33.46
N GLU A 235 -3.42 0.08 32.68
CA GLU A 235 -3.61 0.10 31.22
C GLU A 235 -2.97 -1.11 30.54
N PHE A 236 -1.79 -1.54 31.01
CA PHE A 236 -1.10 -2.73 30.51
C PHE A 236 -1.91 -4.01 30.79
N LYS A 237 -2.50 -4.13 31.99
CA LYS A 237 -3.38 -5.26 32.35
C LYS A 237 -4.67 -5.25 31.54
N GLU A 238 -5.29 -4.09 31.36
CA GLU A 238 -6.49 -3.94 30.52
C GLU A 238 -6.20 -4.32 29.05
N ALA A 239 -5.04 -3.92 28.53
CA ALA A 239 -4.63 -4.31 27.18
C ALA A 239 -4.51 -5.83 27.02
N LEU A 240 -3.96 -6.54 28.01
CA LEU A 240 -3.88 -8.02 28.02
C LEU A 240 -5.28 -8.66 28.02
N VAL A 241 -6.21 -8.15 28.82
CA VAL A 241 -7.61 -8.64 28.86
C VAL A 241 -8.31 -8.40 27.52
N LEU A 242 -8.14 -7.21 26.95
CA LEU A 242 -8.75 -6.84 25.68
C LEU A 242 -8.21 -7.70 24.53
N GLN A 243 -6.90 -7.98 24.50
CA GLN A 243 -6.30 -8.87 23.50
C GLN A 243 -6.87 -10.29 23.59
N ARG A 244 -7.09 -10.80 24.80
CA ARG A 244 -7.77 -12.09 24.98
C ARG A 244 -9.18 -12.07 24.38
N HIS A 245 -9.96 -11.02 24.65
CA HIS A 245 -11.29 -10.89 24.05
C HIS A 245 -11.22 -10.84 22.52
N GLN A 246 -10.23 -10.15 21.96
CA GLN A 246 -9.99 -10.13 20.51
C GLN A 246 -9.65 -11.51 19.97
N LEU A 247 -8.69 -12.23 20.56
CA LEU A 247 -8.35 -13.60 20.14
C LEU A 247 -9.53 -14.58 20.26
N THR A 248 -10.41 -14.37 21.23
CA THR A 248 -11.64 -15.15 21.39
C THR A 248 -12.66 -14.79 20.29
N ALA A 249 -12.83 -13.50 19.98
CA ALA A 249 -13.78 -13.02 18.98
C ALA A 249 -13.33 -13.29 17.52
N THR A 250 -12.02 -13.18 17.24
CA THR A 250 -11.42 -13.47 15.93
C THR A 250 -11.62 -14.94 15.53
N ASN A 251 -11.73 -15.86 16.50
CA ASN A 251 -12.05 -17.27 16.26
C ASN A 251 -13.56 -17.59 16.26
N GLN A 252 -14.41 -16.70 16.82
CA GLN A 252 -15.87 -16.83 16.74
C GLN A 252 -16.45 -16.36 15.39
N LEU A 253 -15.85 -15.35 14.76
CA LEU A 253 -16.31 -14.83 13.46
C LEU A 253 -16.26 -15.86 12.30
N PRO A 254 -15.30 -16.82 12.27
CA PRO A 254 -15.30 -17.94 11.33
C PRO A 254 -16.45 -18.95 11.52
N THR A 255 -17.00 -19.11 12.72
CA THR A 255 -17.80 -20.30 13.08
C THR A 255 -19.31 -20.03 13.16
N ALA A 256 -19.75 -18.80 13.47
CA ALA A 256 -21.18 -18.50 13.64
C ALA A 256 -21.95 -18.29 12.32
N LEU A 257 -21.26 -18.14 11.18
CA LEU A 257 -21.89 -18.06 9.86
C LEU A 257 -21.32 -19.17 8.96
N GLY A 258 -21.96 -20.34 8.98
CA GLY A 258 -21.79 -21.39 7.97
C GLY A 258 -22.29 -20.93 6.58
N LYS A 259 -21.70 -19.88 6.02
CA LYS A 259 -21.89 -19.41 4.65
C LYS A 259 -20.51 -19.12 4.07
N GLU A 260 -20.20 -19.85 3.00
CA GLU A 260 -19.01 -19.73 2.15
C GLU A 260 -18.35 -18.34 2.21
N GLU A 261 -17.11 -18.30 2.70
CA GLU A 261 -16.24 -17.12 2.57
C GLU A 261 -16.11 -16.70 1.11
N THR A 262 -16.76 -15.59 0.78
CA THR A 262 -16.50 -14.73 -0.39
C THR A 262 -15.38 -13.74 -0.06
N ASP A 263 -14.29 -14.21 0.55
CA ASP A 263 -13.05 -13.43 0.52
C ASP A 263 -12.53 -13.44 -0.93
N PRO A 264 -12.34 -12.28 -1.59
CA PRO A 264 -11.71 -12.19 -2.89
C PRO A 264 -10.29 -12.76 -2.93
N ARG A 265 -9.70 -13.20 -1.82
CA ARG A 265 -8.42 -13.92 -1.80
C ARG A 265 -8.48 -15.38 -1.31
N SER A 266 -9.67 -15.93 -1.02
CA SER A 266 -9.80 -17.36 -0.72
C SER A 266 -9.39 -18.19 -1.94
N HIS A 267 -8.48 -19.16 -1.76
CA HIS A 267 -7.91 -20.06 -2.79
C HIS A 267 -8.94 -20.98 -3.48
N LYS A 268 -10.23 -20.82 -3.19
CA LYS A 268 -11.31 -21.55 -3.88
C LYS A 268 -11.46 -21.05 -5.33
N PRO A 269 -11.48 -21.96 -6.32
CA PRO A 269 -11.67 -21.60 -7.72
C PRO A 269 -13.04 -20.95 -7.93
N LEU A 270 -13.10 -19.89 -8.75
CA LEU A 270 -14.36 -19.23 -9.10
C LEU A 270 -15.30 -20.22 -9.78
N LYS A 271 -16.52 -20.35 -9.28
CA LYS A 271 -17.61 -21.06 -9.97
C LYS A 271 -18.52 -20.04 -10.65
N CYS A 272 -18.94 -20.32 -11.89
CA CYS A 272 -19.88 -19.46 -12.61
C CYS A 272 -21.19 -19.22 -11.84
N GLN A 273 -21.60 -20.14 -10.96
CA GLN A 273 -22.78 -20.02 -10.11
C GLN A 273 -22.72 -18.86 -9.11
N ASP A 274 -21.53 -18.34 -8.78
CA ASP A 274 -21.37 -17.23 -7.83
C ASP A 274 -21.68 -15.86 -8.45
N PHE A 275 -21.59 -15.73 -9.78
CA PHE A 275 -21.99 -14.52 -10.52
C PHE A 275 -23.52 -14.38 -10.64
N PHE A 276 -24.26 -15.48 -10.64
CA PHE A 276 -25.73 -15.47 -10.78
C PHE A 276 -26.48 -15.15 -9.48
N LYS A 277 -25.79 -15.08 -8.33
CA LYS A 277 -26.38 -14.69 -7.03
C LYS A 277 -26.50 -13.17 -6.93
N VAL A 278 -27.50 -12.62 -7.61
CA VAL A 278 -27.79 -11.17 -7.69
C VAL A 278 -27.87 -10.52 -6.31
N GLY A 279 -27.09 -9.45 -6.09
CA GLY A 279 -27.15 -8.58 -4.90
C GLY A 279 -26.59 -9.17 -3.60
N ARG A 280 -26.19 -10.46 -3.58
CA ARG A 280 -25.65 -11.11 -2.39
C ARG A 280 -24.32 -10.51 -1.94
N GLY A 281 -23.42 -10.18 -2.89
CA GLY A 281 -22.10 -9.61 -2.57
C GLY A 281 -22.19 -8.23 -1.91
N ILE A 282 -23.09 -7.37 -2.39
CA ILE A 282 -23.32 -6.04 -1.79
C ILE A 282 -23.89 -6.18 -0.38
N TYR A 283 -24.85 -7.09 -0.18
CA TYR A 283 -25.44 -7.34 1.14
C TYR A 283 -24.39 -7.85 2.14
N GLU A 284 -23.55 -8.80 1.74
CA GLU A 284 -22.45 -9.32 2.56
C GLU A 284 -21.43 -8.22 2.90
N ASP A 285 -21.07 -7.38 1.93
CA ASP A 285 -20.18 -6.23 2.15
C ASP A 285 -20.75 -5.23 3.15
N PHE A 286 -22.05 -4.92 3.05
CA PHE A 286 -22.73 -4.01 3.97
C PHE A 286 -22.84 -4.60 5.37
N CYS A 287 -23.25 -5.87 5.51
CA CYS A 287 -23.33 -6.55 6.80
C CYS A 287 -21.99 -6.61 7.53
N ARG A 288 -20.88 -6.75 6.79
CA ARG A 288 -19.54 -6.77 7.38
C ARG A 288 -19.06 -5.39 7.83
N ARG A 289 -19.39 -4.31 7.10
CA ARG A 289 -18.86 -2.97 7.39
C ARG A 289 -19.74 -2.13 8.32
N LEU A 290 -21.07 -2.31 8.26
CA LEU A 290 -22.03 -1.51 9.03
C LEU A 290 -21.72 -1.45 10.55
N PRO A 291 -21.34 -2.55 11.24
CA PRO A 291 -21.04 -2.51 12.67
C PRO A 291 -19.83 -1.62 13.02
N PHE A 292 -18.87 -1.51 12.11
CA PHE A 292 -17.64 -0.72 12.32
C PHE A 292 -17.78 0.74 11.89
N TYR A 293 -18.89 1.12 11.23
CA TYR A 293 -19.11 2.50 10.77
C TYR A 293 -18.97 3.58 11.87
N PRO A 294 -19.57 3.45 13.07
CA PRO A 294 -19.37 4.45 14.13
C PRO A 294 -17.91 4.49 14.62
N SER A 295 -17.23 3.34 14.64
CA SER A 295 -15.82 3.26 15.05
C SER A 295 -14.90 4.06 14.12
N ASP A 296 -15.22 4.17 12.82
CA ASP A 296 -14.42 4.91 11.84
C ASP A 296 -14.37 6.43 12.12
N PHE A 297 -15.35 6.98 12.84
CA PHE A 297 -15.38 8.37 13.28
C PHE A 297 -14.78 8.55 14.67
N THR A 298 -14.98 7.59 15.58
CA THR A 298 -14.43 7.66 16.93
C THR A 298 -12.93 7.39 16.94
N ASP A 299 -12.41 6.47 16.13
CA ASP A 299 -10.98 6.13 16.07
C ASP A 299 -10.11 7.31 15.62
N GLY A 300 -10.69 8.24 14.86
CA GLY A 300 -10.05 9.48 14.42
C GLY A 300 -9.98 10.59 15.47
N ILE A 301 -10.78 10.53 16.54
CA ILE A 301 -10.93 11.62 17.52
C ILE A 301 -10.57 11.17 18.94
N VAL A 302 -10.97 9.95 19.30
CA VAL A 302 -10.79 9.34 20.63
C VAL A 302 -9.42 8.68 20.68
N GLY A 303 -8.41 9.43 21.09
CA GLY A 303 -7.05 8.92 21.30
C GLY A 303 -6.16 9.94 22.01
N SER A 304 -5.02 9.49 22.55
CA SER A 304 -4.00 10.36 23.16
C SER A 304 -3.65 11.54 22.23
N ASN A 305 -3.31 12.73 22.76
CA ASN A 305 -3.04 13.96 21.99
C ASN A 305 -2.13 13.81 20.76
N LYS A 306 -1.23 12.81 20.73
CA LYS A 306 -0.39 12.47 19.57
C LYS A 306 -1.18 12.04 18.33
N THR A 307 -2.36 11.47 18.55
CA THR A 307 -3.25 10.89 17.53
C THR A 307 -3.90 12.01 16.72
N LEU A 308 -4.48 13.02 17.37
CA LEU A 308 -5.04 14.20 16.71
C LEU A 308 -4.00 14.95 15.87
N LEU A 309 -2.78 15.12 16.38
CA LEU A 309 -1.70 15.75 15.62
C LEU A 309 -1.38 14.96 14.35
N LYS A 310 -1.21 13.63 14.46
CA LYS A 310 -0.96 12.75 13.30
C LYS A 310 -2.08 12.87 12.27
N TYR A 311 -3.34 12.90 12.69
CA TYR A 311 -4.49 13.04 11.78
C TYR A 311 -4.55 14.39 11.09
N MET A 312 -4.35 15.49 11.83
CA MET A 312 -4.34 16.83 11.24
C MET A 312 -3.20 16.97 10.23
N THR A 313 -2.01 16.45 10.54
CA THR A 313 -0.88 16.42 9.60
C THR A 313 -1.19 15.56 8.37
N THR A 314 -1.81 14.38 8.56
CA THR A 314 -2.23 13.48 7.47
C THR A 314 -3.27 14.16 6.57
N ALA A 315 -4.27 14.84 7.15
CA ALA A 315 -5.33 15.53 6.40
C ALA A 315 -4.77 16.71 5.58
N ILE A 316 -3.82 17.48 6.14
CA ILE A 316 -3.15 18.57 5.42
C ILE A 316 -2.28 18.02 4.29
N PHE A 317 -1.50 16.96 4.56
CA PHE A 317 -0.73 16.29 3.51
C PHE A 317 -1.64 15.82 2.38
N LEU A 318 -2.74 15.15 2.73
CA LEU A 318 -3.67 14.58 1.78
C LEU A 318 -4.35 15.67 0.94
N TYR A 319 -4.72 16.78 1.57
CA TYR A 319 -5.23 17.96 0.88
C TYR A 319 -4.27 18.43 -0.22
N ILE A 320 -2.97 18.61 0.07
CA ILE A 320 -2.01 19.06 -0.95
C ILE A 320 -1.76 17.97 -2.00
N ALA A 321 -1.65 16.72 -1.57
CA ALA A 321 -1.39 15.58 -2.44
C ALA A 321 -2.51 15.33 -3.45
N ILE A 322 -3.77 15.66 -3.14
CA ILE A 322 -4.91 15.54 -4.05
C ILE A 322 -5.09 16.82 -4.89
N LEU A 323 -4.93 18.00 -4.28
CA LEU A 323 -5.16 19.28 -4.95
C LEU A 323 -4.23 19.46 -6.17
N LEU A 324 -2.95 19.13 -6.04
CA LEU A 324 -1.95 19.33 -7.08
C LEU A 324 -2.25 18.52 -8.37
N PRO A 325 -2.47 17.19 -8.29
CA PRO A 325 -2.97 16.41 -9.42
C PRO A 325 -4.31 16.89 -9.97
N ALA A 326 -5.25 17.29 -9.11
CA ALA A 326 -6.55 17.80 -9.56
C ALA A 326 -6.40 19.07 -10.43
N ILE A 327 -5.48 19.97 -10.07
CA ILE A 327 -5.12 21.14 -10.90
C ILE A 327 -4.43 20.71 -12.19
N ALA A 328 -3.48 19.78 -12.11
CA ALA A 328 -2.73 19.30 -13.28
C ALA A 328 -3.65 18.63 -14.32
N PHE A 329 -4.52 17.71 -13.90
CA PHE A 329 -5.50 17.07 -14.77
C PHE A 329 -6.59 18.03 -15.24
N GLY A 330 -7.02 18.96 -14.39
CA GLY A 330 -7.93 20.02 -14.78
C GLY A 330 -7.35 20.89 -15.90
N SER A 331 -6.06 21.24 -15.82
CA SER A 331 -5.37 22.01 -16.86
C SER A 331 -5.19 21.19 -18.14
N LEU A 332 -4.95 19.88 -18.03
CA LEU A 332 -4.83 19.00 -19.18
C LEU A 332 -6.18 18.82 -19.91
N ASN A 333 -7.26 18.70 -19.13
CA ASN A 333 -8.63 18.59 -19.64
C ASN A 333 -9.09 19.91 -20.28
N ASP A 334 -8.76 21.06 -19.71
CA ASP A 334 -9.04 22.39 -20.30
C ASP A 334 -8.46 22.49 -21.71
N GLU A 335 -7.16 22.15 -21.86
CA GLU A 335 -6.49 22.18 -23.16
C GLU A 335 -7.06 21.16 -24.16
N SER A 336 -7.46 19.99 -23.69
CA SER A 336 -7.98 18.91 -24.53
C SER A 336 -9.43 19.12 -24.94
N THR A 337 -10.22 19.80 -24.11
CA THR A 337 -11.67 20.02 -24.32
C THR A 337 -12.00 21.43 -24.83
N ARG A 338 -10.99 22.30 -24.99
CA ARG A 338 -11.13 23.71 -25.39
C ARG A 338 -11.92 24.55 -24.37
N GLY A 339 -11.71 24.30 -23.08
CA GLY A 339 -12.36 25.04 -21.98
C GLY A 339 -13.77 24.59 -21.61
N GLU A 340 -14.19 23.40 -22.04
CA GLU A 340 -15.47 22.81 -21.57
C GLU A 340 -15.31 22.16 -20.18
N ILE A 341 -14.18 21.50 -19.92
CA ILE A 341 -13.82 20.93 -18.62
C ILE A 341 -12.60 21.69 -18.06
N ASP A 342 -12.88 22.66 -17.20
CA ASP A 342 -11.86 23.51 -16.58
C ASP A 342 -11.32 22.95 -15.25
N VAL A 343 -10.22 23.55 -14.78
CA VAL A 343 -9.65 23.32 -13.44
C VAL A 343 -10.69 23.55 -12.34
N ARG A 344 -11.53 24.60 -12.46
CA ARG A 344 -12.59 24.91 -11.48
C ARG A 344 -13.60 23.76 -11.36
N LYS A 345 -14.08 23.23 -12.50
CA LYS A 345 -15.01 22.07 -12.52
C LYS A 345 -14.35 20.83 -11.94
N THR A 346 -13.06 20.63 -12.21
CA THR A 346 -12.30 19.49 -11.68
C THR A 346 -12.16 19.53 -10.15
N ILE A 347 -11.85 20.69 -9.57
CA ILE A 347 -11.75 20.83 -8.10
C ILE A 347 -13.11 20.67 -7.42
N ILE A 348 -14.18 21.24 -8.01
CA ILE A 348 -15.54 21.11 -7.46
C ILE A 348 -16.03 19.65 -7.56
N GLY A 349 -15.79 18.99 -8.69
CA GLY A 349 -16.04 17.55 -8.86
C GLY A 349 -15.26 16.71 -7.86
N GLN A 350 -13.98 17.04 -7.65
CA GLN A 350 -13.13 16.40 -6.64
C GLN A 350 -13.70 16.51 -5.23
N SER A 351 -14.13 17.71 -4.83
CA SER A 351 -14.69 17.93 -3.50
C SER A 351 -16.00 17.17 -3.31
N ILE A 352 -16.95 17.30 -4.24
CA ILE A 352 -18.27 16.65 -4.13
C ILE A 352 -18.13 15.12 -4.15
N GLY A 353 -17.42 14.57 -5.14
CA GLY A 353 -17.23 13.13 -5.26
C GLY A 353 -16.42 12.54 -4.11
N GLY A 354 -15.38 13.27 -3.65
CA GLY A 354 -14.57 12.87 -2.50
C GLY A 354 -15.33 12.88 -1.18
N VAL A 355 -16.18 13.88 -0.92
CA VAL A 355 -17.03 13.93 0.28
C VAL A 355 -18.03 12.77 0.27
N ILE A 356 -18.74 12.56 -0.84
CA ILE A 356 -19.72 11.46 -0.96
C ILE A 356 -19.02 10.11 -0.79
N TYR A 357 -17.86 9.91 -1.42
CA TYR A 357 -17.09 8.68 -1.27
C TYR A 357 -16.62 8.48 0.18
N SER A 358 -16.07 9.49 0.85
CA SER A 358 -15.60 9.36 2.24
C SER A 358 -16.70 8.99 3.24
N LEU A 359 -17.93 9.46 3.00
CA LEU A 359 -19.08 9.18 3.86
C LEU A 359 -19.63 7.77 3.61
N PHE A 360 -19.82 7.38 2.35
CA PHE A 360 -20.54 6.16 2.02
C PHE A 360 -19.64 4.98 1.64
N ALA A 361 -18.35 5.17 1.37
CA ALA A 361 -17.47 4.09 0.93
C ALA A 361 -17.34 3.00 1.99
N GLY A 362 -17.21 1.77 1.53
CA GLY A 362 -16.89 0.63 2.36
C GLY A 362 -15.39 0.55 2.67
N SER A 363 -14.52 1.02 1.76
CA SER A 363 -13.08 1.22 2.01
C SER A 363 -12.72 2.73 2.05
N PRO A 364 -12.88 3.41 3.20
CA PRO A 364 -12.73 4.87 3.28
C PRO A 364 -11.29 5.39 3.13
N LEU A 365 -10.30 4.50 3.13
CA LEU A 365 -8.89 4.84 2.88
C LEU A 365 -8.62 5.14 1.40
N VAL A 366 -9.50 4.67 0.51
CA VAL A 366 -9.37 4.86 -0.93
C VAL A 366 -9.82 6.28 -1.30
N ILE A 367 -9.07 6.93 -2.19
CA ILE A 367 -9.33 8.31 -2.60
C ILE A 367 -9.77 8.33 -4.05
N PRO A 368 -10.97 8.85 -4.36
CA PRO A 368 -11.40 9.03 -5.73
C PRO A 368 -10.73 10.28 -6.32
N LEU A 369 -10.20 10.19 -7.55
CA LEU A 369 -9.61 11.30 -8.29
C LEU A 369 -9.68 11.02 -9.80
N THR A 370 -9.72 12.08 -10.62
CA THR A 370 -9.59 11.95 -12.08
C THR A 370 -8.17 11.52 -12.45
N THR A 371 -8.00 10.43 -13.20
CA THR A 371 -6.69 9.89 -13.59
C THR A 371 -6.32 10.18 -15.05
N ALA A 372 -5.06 9.93 -15.43
CA ALA A 372 -4.57 10.12 -16.80
C ALA A 372 -5.34 9.28 -17.85
N PRO A 373 -5.61 7.97 -17.65
CA PRO A 373 -6.42 7.20 -18.59
C PRO A 373 -7.79 7.81 -18.86
N LEU A 374 -8.41 8.37 -17.83
CA LEU A 374 -9.69 9.05 -17.93
C LEU A 374 -9.59 10.35 -18.72
N ALA A 375 -8.55 11.17 -18.47
CA ALA A 375 -8.28 12.39 -19.25
C ALA A 375 -8.05 12.09 -20.74
N ILE A 376 -7.33 11.01 -21.06
CA ILE A 376 -7.16 10.53 -22.44
C ILE A 376 -8.52 10.16 -23.04
N PHE A 377 -9.36 9.45 -22.30
CA PHE A 377 -10.70 9.06 -22.77
C PHE A 377 -11.59 10.29 -23.04
N ILE A 378 -11.55 11.29 -22.17
CA ILE A 378 -12.26 12.58 -22.35
C ILE A 378 -11.79 13.29 -23.63
N SER A 379 -10.48 13.31 -23.89
CA SER A 379 -9.92 13.89 -25.11
C SER A 379 -10.41 13.15 -26.37
N VAL A 380 -10.54 11.82 -26.31
CA VAL A 380 -11.09 11.01 -27.42
C VAL A 380 -12.56 11.34 -27.66
N ILE A 381 -13.38 11.45 -26.61
CA ILE A 381 -14.78 11.86 -26.72
C ILE A 381 -14.89 13.22 -27.40
N ARG A 382 -14.05 14.19 -27.01
CA ARG A 382 -14.04 15.52 -27.63
C ARG A 382 -13.71 15.45 -29.13
N GLY A 383 -12.76 14.61 -29.53
CA GLY A 383 -12.41 14.37 -30.93
C GLY A 383 -13.57 13.78 -31.73
N ILE A 384 -14.29 12.79 -31.17
CA ILE A 384 -15.49 12.22 -31.80
C ILE A 384 -16.59 13.29 -31.94
N CYS A 385 -16.79 14.14 -30.94
CA CYS A 385 -17.76 15.22 -31.05
C CYS A 385 -17.39 16.23 -32.15
N ASP A 386 -16.10 16.51 -32.36
CA ASP A 386 -15.64 17.37 -33.46
C ASP A 386 -15.86 16.70 -34.84
N ASP A 387 -15.55 15.40 -34.98
CA ASP A 387 -15.70 14.66 -36.25
C ASP A 387 -17.18 14.53 -36.68
N TYR A 388 -18.09 14.30 -35.71
CA TYR A 388 -19.52 14.08 -35.95
C TYR A 388 -20.41 15.30 -35.67
N ASN A 389 -19.83 16.47 -35.35
CA ASN A 389 -20.53 17.70 -34.97
C ASN A 389 -21.59 17.50 -33.86
N LEU A 390 -21.21 16.79 -32.79
CA LEU A 390 -22.09 16.50 -31.65
C LEU A 390 -21.91 17.51 -30.52
N ASP A 391 -22.99 17.78 -29.78
CA ASP A 391 -22.92 18.62 -28.58
C ASP A 391 -22.16 17.89 -27.46
N PHE A 392 -20.96 18.39 -27.13
CA PHE A 392 -20.03 17.72 -26.23
C PHE A 392 -20.62 17.45 -24.84
N PRO A 393 -21.22 18.42 -24.11
CA PRO A 393 -21.77 18.19 -22.78
C PRO A 393 -22.87 17.13 -22.75
N ALA A 394 -23.72 17.10 -23.78
CA ALA A 394 -24.84 16.17 -23.86
C ALA A 394 -24.38 14.74 -24.20
N PHE A 395 -23.42 14.60 -25.14
CA PHE A 395 -22.82 13.31 -25.47
C PHE A 395 -21.98 12.77 -24.31
N TYR A 396 -21.21 13.63 -23.65
CA TYR A 396 -20.45 13.33 -22.44
C TYR A 396 -21.34 12.77 -21.33
N ALA A 397 -22.45 13.47 -21.02
CA ALA A 397 -23.39 13.01 -20.00
C ALA A 397 -24.04 11.67 -20.36
N CYS A 398 -24.39 11.45 -21.63
CA CYS A 398 -24.99 10.20 -22.10
C CYS A 398 -24.03 9.00 -21.96
N ILE A 399 -22.76 9.17 -22.37
CA ILE A 399 -21.70 8.15 -22.16
C ILE A 399 -21.53 7.86 -20.67
N GLY A 400 -21.51 8.91 -19.85
CA GLY A 400 -21.41 8.81 -18.40
C GLY A 400 -22.55 8.01 -17.77
N LEU A 401 -23.81 8.25 -18.18
CA LEU A 401 -24.97 7.51 -17.68
C LEU A 401 -24.93 6.03 -18.07
N TRP A 402 -24.56 5.69 -19.30
CA TRP A 402 -24.36 4.29 -19.72
C TRP A 402 -23.24 3.61 -18.93
N ASN A 403 -22.12 4.31 -18.74
CA ASN A 403 -21.03 3.84 -17.90
C ASN A 403 -21.50 3.51 -16.48
N CYS A 404 -22.25 4.42 -15.86
CA CYS A 404 -22.77 4.21 -14.50
C CYS A 404 -23.73 3.04 -14.42
N LEU A 405 -24.59 2.85 -15.43
CA LEU A 405 -25.47 1.70 -15.52
C LEU A 405 -24.67 0.39 -15.54
N PHE A 406 -23.60 0.30 -16.34
CA PHE A 406 -22.73 -0.88 -16.37
C PHE A 406 -21.97 -1.10 -15.05
N LEU A 407 -21.50 -0.05 -14.39
CA LEU A 407 -20.83 -0.16 -13.07
C LEU A 407 -21.79 -0.67 -11.99
N ILE A 408 -23.03 -0.16 -11.94
CA ILE A 408 -24.05 -0.61 -10.98
C ILE A 408 -24.44 -2.06 -11.26
N LEU A 409 -24.65 -2.43 -12.52
CA LEU A 409 -24.89 -3.83 -12.90
C LEU A 409 -23.70 -4.72 -12.51
N GLY A 410 -22.46 -4.24 -12.71
CA GLY A 410 -21.25 -4.94 -12.31
C GLY A 410 -21.19 -5.22 -10.81
N GLY A 411 -21.59 -4.26 -9.97
CA GLY A 411 -21.71 -4.46 -8.52
C GLY A 411 -22.79 -5.47 -8.14
N ILE A 412 -23.96 -5.41 -8.81
CA ILE A 412 -25.11 -6.29 -8.54
C ILE A 412 -24.85 -7.75 -8.94
N PHE A 413 -24.16 -7.99 -10.06
CA PHE A 413 -23.84 -9.32 -10.59
C PHE A 413 -22.52 -9.91 -10.06
N ASN A 414 -21.98 -9.35 -8.97
CA ASN A 414 -20.71 -9.78 -8.37
C ASN A 414 -19.54 -9.85 -9.37
N VAL A 415 -19.50 -8.94 -10.36
CA VAL A 415 -18.43 -8.89 -11.36
C VAL A 415 -17.09 -8.54 -10.71
N SER A 416 -17.09 -7.88 -9.55
CA SER A 416 -15.89 -7.64 -8.73
C SER A 416 -15.16 -8.92 -8.30
N LEU A 417 -15.79 -10.11 -8.37
CA LEU A 417 -15.08 -11.39 -8.23
C LEU A 417 -14.01 -11.58 -9.31
N LEU A 418 -14.09 -10.90 -10.45
CA LEU A 418 -13.04 -10.86 -11.47
C LEU A 418 -11.72 -10.34 -10.89
N MET A 419 -11.74 -9.62 -9.75
CA MET A 419 -10.54 -9.20 -9.03
C MET A 419 -9.62 -10.37 -8.66
N LYS A 420 -10.17 -11.56 -8.40
CA LYS A 420 -9.39 -12.79 -8.15
C LYS A 420 -8.44 -13.16 -9.30
N LEU A 421 -8.79 -12.74 -10.52
CA LEU A 421 -7.98 -12.99 -11.71
C LEU A 421 -6.85 -11.96 -11.87
N PHE A 422 -6.96 -10.79 -11.23
CA PHE A 422 -5.90 -9.80 -11.20
C PHE A 422 -4.82 -10.28 -10.24
N LYS A 423 -3.63 -10.40 -10.79
CA LYS A 423 -2.46 -10.90 -10.09
C LYS A 423 -1.41 -9.80 -10.15
N ARG A 424 -0.47 -9.84 -9.21
CA ARG A 424 0.56 -8.83 -9.04
C ARG A 424 1.27 -8.50 -10.36
N SER A 425 1.61 -9.53 -11.12
CA SER A 425 2.21 -9.40 -12.45
C SER A 425 1.43 -8.52 -13.44
N THR A 426 0.09 -8.51 -13.39
CA THR A 426 -0.74 -7.62 -14.21
C THR A 426 -0.80 -6.20 -13.64
N GLU A 427 -0.89 -6.08 -12.30
CA GLU A 427 -0.88 -4.79 -11.60
C GLU A 427 0.40 -4.00 -11.90
N GLU A 428 1.55 -4.68 -11.94
CA GLU A 428 2.86 -4.08 -12.23
C GLU A 428 2.97 -3.55 -13.66
N VAL A 429 2.40 -4.26 -14.64
CA VAL A 429 2.37 -3.82 -16.05
C VAL A 429 1.49 -2.59 -16.21
N ILE A 430 0.32 -2.57 -15.56
CA ILE A 430 -0.60 -1.43 -15.59
C ILE A 430 0.02 -0.21 -14.91
N ALA A 431 0.65 -0.39 -13.75
CA ALA A 431 1.35 0.69 -13.04
C ALA A 431 2.44 1.32 -13.92
N LEU A 432 3.28 0.50 -14.57
CA LEU A 432 4.35 0.99 -15.45
C LEU A 432 3.79 1.68 -16.70
N PHE A 433 2.69 1.20 -17.26
CA PHE A 433 1.99 1.87 -18.36
C PHE A 433 1.52 3.28 -17.97
N ILE A 434 0.92 3.42 -16.79
CA ILE A 434 0.48 4.72 -16.27
C ILE A 434 1.69 5.65 -16.07
N SER A 435 2.80 5.16 -15.53
CA SER A 435 4.05 5.93 -15.40
C SER A 435 4.57 6.42 -16.76
N ILE A 436 4.59 5.56 -17.78
CA ILE A 436 5.02 5.93 -19.14
C ILE A 436 4.09 6.99 -19.74
N ALA A 437 2.77 6.84 -19.56
CA ALA A 437 1.79 7.81 -20.04
C ALA A 437 2.03 9.21 -19.44
N PHE A 438 2.33 9.30 -18.13
CA PHE A 438 2.68 10.55 -17.47
C PHE A 438 3.93 11.21 -18.04
N VAL A 439 4.99 10.42 -18.31
CA VAL A 439 6.21 10.94 -18.95
C VAL A 439 5.90 11.49 -20.34
N VAL A 440 5.12 10.76 -21.14
CA VAL A 440 4.77 11.18 -22.50
C VAL A 440 3.92 12.44 -22.49
N ASP A 441 2.95 12.57 -21.59
CA ASP A 441 2.12 13.78 -21.50
C ASP A 441 2.94 15.00 -21.02
N ALA A 442 3.86 14.83 -20.07
CA ALA A 442 4.76 15.90 -19.64
C ALA A 442 5.71 16.35 -20.77
N VAL A 443 6.28 15.41 -21.52
CA VAL A 443 7.16 15.70 -22.67
C VAL A 443 6.36 16.36 -23.79
N LYS A 444 5.18 15.83 -24.13
CA LYS A 444 4.31 16.40 -25.18
C LYS A 444 3.86 17.83 -24.82
N GLY A 445 3.51 18.07 -23.55
CA GLY A 445 3.19 19.40 -23.05
C GLY A 445 4.36 20.37 -23.19
N THR A 446 5.57 19.92 -22.87
CA THR A 446 6.79 20.73 -23.02
C THR A 446 7.14 21.00 -24.48
N VAL A 447 7.07 20.00 -25.36
CA VAL A 447 7.30 20.17 -26.81
C VAL A 447 6.30 21.17 -27.40
N LYS A 448 5.03 21.13 -26.99
CA LYS A 448 4.01 22.10 -27.42
C LYS A 448 4.35 23.54 -26.99
N ILE A 449 4.90 23.72 -25.78
CA ILE A 449 5.39 25.03 -25.31
C ILE A 449 6.57 25.49 -26.17
N PHE A 450 7.56 24.61 -26.43
CA PHE A 450 8.70 24.95 -27.29
C PHE A 450 8.23 25.31 -28.70
N GLN A 451 7.36 24.53 -29.33
CA GLN A 451 6.83 24.85 -30.65
C GLN A 451 6.10 26.20 -30.69
N ARG A 452 5.31 26.51 -29.66
CA ARG A 452 4.51 27.73 -29.60
C ARG A 452 5.36 29.00 -29.37
N TYR A 453 6.33 28.95 -28.46
CA TYR A 453 7.07 30.14 -28.04
C TYR A 453 8.46 30.26 -28.68
N TYR A 454 9.04 29.17 -29.18
CA TYR A 454 10.36 29.18 -29.82
C TYR A 454 10.31 29.38 -31.34
N HIS A 455 9.30 28.81 -32.02
CA HIS A 455 9.25 28.78 -33.49
C HIS A 455 8.23 29.74 -34.13
N ALA A 456 7.23 30.26 -33.40
CA ALA A 456 6.20 31.11 -33.98
C ALA A 456 6.64 32.59 -34.07
N PRO A 457 6.68 33.22 -35.27
CA PRO A 457 6.84 34.67 -35.38
C PRO A 457 5.50 35.35 -35.05
N THR A 458 5.38 35.96 -33.87
CA THR A 458 4.22 36.80 -33.55
C THR A 458 4.44 38.22 -34.07
N LEU A 459 3.69 38.60 -35.11
CA LEU A 459 3.57 39.98 -35.61
C LEU A 459 2.74 40.80 -34.62
N ALA A 460 3.34 41.80 -33.97
CA ALA A 460 2.63 42.70 -33.07
C ALA A 460 1.89 43.77 -33.89
N ASN A 461 0.63 43.53 -34.25
CA ASN A 461 -0.23 44.60 -34.76
C ASN A 461 -0.80 45.41 -33.59
N GLY A 462 -0.09 46.49 -33.24
CA GLY A 462 -0.76 47.69 -32.76
C GLY A 462 -1.55 48.29 -33.92
N SER A 463 -2.87 48.29 -33.83
CA SER A 463 -3.72 49.07 -34.73
C SER A 463 -3.52 50.55 -34.43
N ILE A 464 -2.62 51.20 -35.15
CA ILE A 464 -2.68 52.65 -35.37
C ILE A 464 -3.82 52.87 -36.36
N GLU A 465 -5.00 53.18 -35.84
CA GLU A 465 -5.89 54.08 -36.58
C GLU A 465 -5.19 55.43 -36.64
N THR A 466 -4.63 55.80 -37.80
CA THR A 466 -4.69 57.16 -38.39
C THR A 466 -3.78 57.35 -39.61
N PHE A 467 -4.45 57.62 -40.76
CA PHE A 467 -4.08 58.58 -41.84
C PHE A 467 -3.16 58.15 -43.02
N PRO A 468 -3.38 58.71 -44.25
CA PRO A 468 -4.21 58.06 -45.28
C PRO A 468 -3.52 57.94 -46.67
N GLN A 469 -4.24 57.31 -47.60
CA GLN A 469 -4.26 57.49 -49.07
C GLN A 469 -3.22 58.42 -49.72
N GLY A 470 -2.46 57.86 -50.68
CA GLY A 470 -1.83 58.64 -51.75
C GLY A 470 -0.60 57.98 -52.39
N ALA A 471 -0.78 56.96 -53.23
CA ALA A 471 0.27 56.51 -54.16
C ALA A 471 -0.28 55.72 -55.37
N ASP A 472 -1.43 56.12 -55.91
CA ASP A 472 -1.82 55.79 -57.29
C ASP A 472 -1.37 56.94 -58.18
N LEU A 473 -0.06 57.03 -58.46
CA LEU A 473 0.54 57.84 -59.53
C LEU A 473 2.07 57.78 -59.43
N LEU A 474 2.68 56.78 -60.08
CA LEU A 474 3.94 56.89 -60.83
C LEU A 474 4.36 55.50 -61.31
N GLY A 475 4.03 55.20 -62.57
CA GLY A 475 4.65 54.11 -63.31
C GLY A 475 6.13 54.42 -63.60
N GLY A 476 6.94 53.38 -63.71
CA GLY A 476 8.28 53.49 -64.27
C GLY A 476 9.26 52.43 -63.76
N ASN A 477 9.66 51.53 -64.65
CA ASN A 477 10.86 50.68 -64.55
C ASN A 477 12.05 51.44 -63.96
N ARG A 478 12.72 50.86 -62.94
CA ARG A 478 14.18 50.60 -62.97
C ARG A 478 14.74 50.00 -61.68
N SER A 479 15.63 49.03 -61.92
CA SER A 479 16.79 48.58 -61.13
C SER A 479 16.57 47.81 -59.82
N GLU A 480 17.03 46.56 -59.86
CA GLU A 480 17.26 45.56 -58.81
C GLU A 480 18.16 46.05 -57.64
N VAL A 481 18.43 47.35 -57.53
CA VAL A 481 19.20 47.97 -56.44
C VAL A 481 18.27 48.49 -55.33
N ALA A 482 16.96 48.65 -55.59
CA ALA A 482 15.99 49.00 -54.56
C ALA A 482 15.66 47.84 -53.61
N ALA A 483 15.81 46.58 -54.06
CA ALA A 483 15.57 45.39 -53.22
C ALA A 483 16.66 45.20 -52.15
N GLY A 484 17.90 45.63 -52.43
CA GLY A 484 19.00 45.59 -51.45
C GLY A 484 18.92 46.71 -50.40
N LEU A 485 18.36 47.87 -50.76
CA LEU A 485 18.18 48.99 -49.82
C LEU A 485 16.91 48.85 -48.96
N ALA A 486 15.87 48.16 -49.46
CA ALA A 486 14.66 47.84 -48.70
C ALA A 486 14.90 46.78 -47.60
N LEU A 487 15.97 45.99 -47.69
CA LEU A 487 16.39 45.03 -46.66
C LEU A 487 17.12 45.70 -45.48
N ASN A 488 17.67 46.90 -45.67
CA ASN A 488 18.42 47.64 -44.64
C ASN A 488 17.65 48.83 -44.04
N ALA A 489 16.41 49.04 -44.46
CA ALA A 489 15.53 50.09 -43.97
C ALA A 489 14.20 49.54 -43.39
N LEU A 490 14.20 48.28 -42.95
CA LEU A 490 13.20 47.80 -42.01
C LEU A 490 13.61 48.26 -40.60
N PRO A 491 12.76 48.99 -39.86
CA PRO A 491 13.03 49.33 -38.48
C PRO A 491 13.23 48.04 -37.67
N GLU A 492 14.03 48.13 -36.62
CA GLU A 492 14.15 47.14 -35.53
C GLU A 492 12.84 46.94 -34.74
N SER A 493 11.68 46.95 -35.40
CA SER A 493 10.36 46.73 -34.80
C SER A 493 10.01 45.24 -34.76
N ILE A 494 10.64 44.56 -33.80
CA ILE A 494 10.02 43.61 -32.86
C ILE A 494 9.49 42.30 -33.47
N ILE A 495 10.43 41.41 -33.81
CA ILE A 495 10.22 39.96 -33.73
C ILE A 495 10.42 39.58 -32.26
N GLN A 496 9.36 39.59 -31.44
CA GLN A 496 9.49 39.16 -30.03
C GLN A 496 9.36 37.63 -29.94
N CYS A 497 10.36 36.93 -30.49
CA CYS A 497 10.62 35.53 -30.16
C CYS A 497 11.12 35.48 -28.72
N THR A 498 10.24 35.15 -27.77
CA THR A 498 10.60 35.03 -26.35
C THR A 498 11.29 33.67 -26.09
N ARG A 499 12.55 33.55 -26.55
CA ARG A 499 13.37 32.33 -26.39
C ARG A 499 13.60 31.96 -24.92
N GLU A 500 13.50 32.94 -24.04
CA GLU A 500 13.59 32.82 -22.58
C GLU A 500 12.43 32.02 -21.97
N ARG A 501 11.22 32.04 -22.56
CA ARG A 501 10.04 31.35 -22.02
C ARG A 501 10.19 29.82 -22.02
N PRO A 502 10.51 29.15 -23.16
CA PRO A 502 10.72 27.70 -23.18
C PRO A 502 11.85 27.22 -22.26
N VAL A 503 12.94 27.99 -22.18
CA VAL A 503 14.11 27.64 -21.35
C VAL A 503 13.73 27.70 -19.87
N LEU A 504 13.03 28.75 -19.43
CA LEU A 504 12.52 28.84 -18.06
C LEU A 504 11.50 27.72 -17.77
N CYS A 505 10.62 27.38 -18.70
CA CYS A 505 9.68 26.27 -18.54
C CYS A 505 10.42 24.94 -18.32
N LEU A 506 11.47 24.67 -19.09
CA LEU A 506 12.29 23.47 -18.94
C LEU A 506 13.03 23.45 -17.60
N LEU A 507 13.57 24.59 -17.17
CA LEU A 507 14.23 24.73 -15.86
C LEU A 507 13.24 24.48 -14.71
N LEU A 508 12.04 25.05 -14.76
CA LEU A 508 11.01 24.85 -13.74
C LEU A 508 10.54 23.38 -13.68
N MET A 509 10.36 22.75 -14.84
CA MET A 509 9.95 21.33 -14.94
C MET A 509 11.03 20.38 -14.39
N LEU A 510 12.30 20.54 -14.80
CA LEU A 510 13.38 19.68 -14.32
C LEU A 510 13.77 20.00 -12.87
N GLY A 511 13.66 21.28 -12.47
CA GLY A 511 13.94 21.72 -11.10
C GLY A 511 12.95 21.15 -10.09
N THR A 512 11.65 21.20 -10.40
CA THR A 512 10.60 20.56 -9.58
C THR A 512 10.82 19.06 -9.44
N LEU A 513 11.17 18.38 -10.53
CA LEU A 513 11.52 16.96 -10.51
C LEU A 513 12.74 16.67 -9.64
N TRP A 514 13.83 17.42 -9.83
CA TRP A 514 15.08 17.23 -9.11
C TRP A 514 14.91 17.46 -7.60
N MET A 515 14.25 18.55 -7.20
CA MET A 515 13.98 18.83 -5.79
C MET A 515 13.01 17.82 -5.19
N GLY A 516 11.95 17.45 -5.91
CA GLY A 516 11.00 16.44 -5.45
C GLY A 516 11.68 15.10 -5.20
N TYR A 517 12.49 14.65 -6.16
CA TYR A 517 13.18 13.36 -6.07
C TYR A 517 14.28 13.35 -5.01
N THR A 518 15.03 14.43 -4.84
CA THR A 518 16.03 14.54 -3.76
C THR A 518 15.38 14.54 -2.38
N LEU A 519 14.26 15.26 -2.21
CA LEU A 519 13.46 15.24 -0.98
C LEU A 519 12.89 13.85 -0.66
N TYR A 520 12.42 13.14 -1.68
CA TYR A 520 11.97 11.75 -1.55
C TYR A 520 13.12 10.80 -1.15
N GLN A 521 14.30 10.93 -1.76
CA GLN A 521 15.45 10.08 -1.45
C GLN A 521 16.02 10.31 -0.04
N PHE A 522 15.77 11.46 0.59
CA PHE A 522 16.16 11.67 1.99
C PHE A 522 15.56 10.60 2.91
N LYS A 523 14.44 9.95 2.55
CA LYS A 523 13.88 8.81 3.29
C LYS A 523 14.90 7.69 3.57
N ARG A 524 15.79 7.43 2.63
CA ARG A 524 16.81 6.36 2.73
C ARG A 524 18.11 6.87 3.34
N SER A 525 18.26 8.18 3.47
CA SER A 525 19.48 8.82 3.93
C SER A 525 19.67 8.68 5.45
N PRO A 526 20.92 8.47 5.94
CA PRO A 526 21.23 8.40 7.36
C PRO A 526 21.46 9.77 8.02
N PHE A 527 21.52 10.87 7.25
CA PHE A 527 21.96 12.18 7.76
C PHE A 527 20.95 12.92 8.67
N LEU A 528 19.69 12.50 8.74
CA LEU A 528 18.60 13.18 9.47
C LEU A 528 17.88 12.24 10.45
N HIS A 529 17.36 12.80 11.55
CA HIS A 529 16.57 12.05 12.53
C HIS A 529 15.32 11.43 11.88
N ALA A 530 14.98 10.18 12.24
CA ALA A 530 13.94 9.38 11.58
C ALA A 530 12.59 10.12 11.37
N LYS A 531 12.10 10.82 12.40
CA LYS A 531 10.86 11.62 12.32
C LYS A 531 10.92 12.78 11.34
N VAL A 532 12.04 13.52 11.31
CA VAL A 532 12.21 14.66 10.40
C VAL A 532 12.30 14.16 8.96
N ARG A 533 13.02 13.06 8.76
CA ARG A 533 13.17 12.38 7.47
C ARG A 533 11.84 11.90 6.90
N GLU A 534 10.98 11.31 7.74
CA GLU A 534 9.65 10.86 7.34
C GLU A 534 8.76 12.04 6.92
N VAL A 535 8.68 13.09 7.75
CA VAL A 535 7.91 14.29 7.44
C VAL A 535 8.41 14.99 6.18
N LEU A 536 9.73 15.08 6.00
CA LEU A 536 10.34 15.72 4.82
C LEU A 536 10.08 14.92 3.54
N SER A 537 10.20 13.59 3.60
CA SER A 537 9.90 12.70 2.48
C SER A 537 8.43 12.74 2.09
N ASP A 538 7.54 12.83 3.08
CA ASP A 538 6.11 12.93 2.82
C ASP A 538 5.79 14.30 2.19
N CYS A 539 6.32 15.40 2.74
CA CYS A 539 6.11 16.74 2.19
C CYS A 539 6.94 17.07 0.94
N ALA A 540 7.68 16.12 0.37
CA ALA A 540 8.60 16.33 -0.75
C ALA A 540 7.93 17.02 -1.96
N LEU A 541 6.76 16.52 -2.36
CA LEU A 541 6.03 17.03 -3.52
C LEU A 541 5.43 18.43 -3.28
N PRO A 542 4.66 18.69 -2.20
CA PRO A 542 4.21 20.03 -1.83
C PRO A 542 5.31 21.08 -1.81
N ILE A 543 6.42 20.78 -1.13
CA ILE A 543 7.54 21.71 -0.96
C ILE A 543 8.15 22.07 -2.32
N SER A 544 8.34 21.07 -3.18
CA SER A 544 8.94 21.28 -4.50
C SER A 544 8.06 22.13 -5.41
N VAL A 545 6.74 21.88 -5.43
CA VAL A 545 5.80 22.66 -6.25
C VAL A 545 5.71 24.10 -5.76
N LEU A 546 5.59 24.32 -4.44
CA LEU A 546 5.50 25.67 -3.88
C LEU A 546 6.78 26.46 -4.11
N LEU A 547 7.95 25.85 -3.92
CA LEU A 547 9.24 26.52 -4.11
C LEU A 547 9.45 26.94 -5.57
N PHE A 548 9.22 26.05 -6.54
CA PHE A 548 9.41 26.40 -7.95
C PHE A 548 8.27 27.21 -8.54
N SER A 549 7.06 27.15 -7.98
CA SER A 549 6.00 28.11 -8.29
C SER A 549 6.38 29.52 -7.79
N PHE A 550 6.95 29.64 -6.58
CA PHE A 550 7.46 30.91 -6.07
C PHE A 550 8.62 31.44 -6.92
N ILE A 551 9.60 30.59 -7.27
CA ILE A 551 10.71 30.99 -8.15
C ILE A 551 10.19 31.43 -9.52
N GLY A 552 9.29 30.66 -10.14
CA GLY A 552 8.73 30.98 -11.44
C GLY A 552 7.92 32.27 -11.45
N SER A 553 7.08 32.50 -10.43
CA SER A 553 6.16 33.65 -10.40
C SER A 553 6.75 34.93 -9.78
N TYR A 554 7.69 34.82 -8.84
CA TYR A 554 8.24 35.98 -8.12
C TYR A 554 9.63 36.38 -8.63
N LEU A 555 10.57 35.43 -8.75
CA LEU A 555 11.93 35.73 -9.22
C LEU A 555 11.99 36.04 -10.73
N PHE A 556 11.13 35.39 -11.52
CA PHE A 556 11.05 35.59 -12.97
C PHE A 556 9.75 36.30 -13.41
N SER A 557 9.32 37.30 -12.62
CA SER A 557 8.11 38.08 -12.89
C SER A 557 8.09 38.72 -14.29
N ASP A 558 9.27 38.99 -14.86
CA ASP A 558 9.42 39.60 -16.20
C ASP A 558 9.07 38.64 -17.35
N ILE A 559 8.95 37.33 -17.08
CA ILE A 559 8.69 36.29 -18.07
C ILE A 559 7.28 35.72 -17.85
N GLU A 560 6.33 36.06 -18.73
CA GLU A 560 4.97 35.52 -18.66
C GLU A 560 4.94 34.01 -18.92
N LEU A 561 4.85 33.25 -17.82
CA LEU A 561 4.69 31.80 -17.84
C LEU A 561 3.26 31.41 -18.24
N PRO A 562 3.07 30.25 -18.90
CA PRO A 562 1.74 29.77 -19.23
C PRO A 562 1.02 29.33 -17.95
N VAL A 563 0.06 30.12 -17.52
CA VAL A 563 -0.84 29.85 -16.40
C VAL A 563 -2.10 29.11 -16.90
N PHE A 564 -2.75 28.32 -16.05
CA PHE A 564 -4.06 27.76 -16.36
C PHE A 564 -5.15 28.85 -16.29
N LYS A 565 -6.10 28.84 -17.23
CA LYS A 565 -7.15 29.86 -17.32
C LYS A 565 -8.34 29.45 -16.46
N VAL A 566 -8.92 30.40 -15.74
CA VAL A 566 -10.19 30.22 -15.03
C VAL A 566 -11.28 30.91 -15.85
N HIS A 567 -12.21 30.13 -16.39
CA HIS A 567 -13.38 30.68 -17.08
C HIS A 567 -14.54 30.90 -16.09
N ASP A 568 -15.19 32.06 -16.16
CA ASP A 568 -16.37 32.40 -15.35
C ASP A 568 -17.69 31.86 -15.93
N ARG A 569 -17.67 30.62 -16.42
CA ARG A 569 -18.88 29.93 -16.88
C ARG A 569 -19.63 29.31 -15.69
N PRO A 570 -20.97 29.13 -15.78
CA PRO A 570 -21.71 28.42 -14.74
C PRO A 570 -21.14 27.01 -14.57
N VAL A 571 -20.76 26.68 -13.33
CA VAL A 571 -20.13 25.40 -12.99
C VAL A 571 -21.09 24.23 -13.16
N PHE A 572 -22.36 24.44 -12.78
CA PHE A 572 -23.43 23.46 -12.89
C PHE A 572 -24.23 23.76 -14.16
N ASN A 573 -24.03 22.94 -15.19
CA ASN A 573 -24.85 23.00 -16.38
C ASN A 573 -25.47 21.63 -16.61
N VAL A 574 -26.79 21.54 -16.53
CA VAL A 574 -27.51 20.28 -16.76
C VAL A 574 -27.40 19.96 -18.25
N ALA A 575 -26.97 18.73 -18.56
CA ALA A 575 -26.76 18.30 -19.93
C ALA A 575 -28.06 18.34 -20.77
N PRO A 576 -28.09 19.04 -21.93
CA PRO A 576 -29.28 19.11 -22.77
C PRO A 576 -29.43 17.82 -23.61
N PHE A 577 -30.02 16.78 -23.02
CA PHE A 577 -30.22 15.48 -23.68
C PHE A 577 -31.09 15.55 -24.95
N GLU A 578 -31.93 16.57 -25.08
CA GLU A 578 -32.85 16.78 -26.21
C GLU A 578 -32.14 16.99 -27.55
N ARG A 579 -30.84 17.30 -27.55
CA ARG A 579 -30.05 17.54 -28.76
C ARG A 579 -29.46 16.27 -29.39
N LEU A 580 -29.59 15.11 -28.73
CA LEU A 580 -29.04 13.85 -29.25
C LEU A 580 -30.07 13.06 -30.07
N SER A 581 -29.65 12.63 -31.26
CA SER A 581 -30.35 11.60 -32.02
C SER A 581 -30.25 10.23 -31.32
N ALA A 582 -31.26 9.37 -31.51
CA ALA A 582 -31.28 8.01 -30.97
C ALA A 582 -30.06 7.17 -31.40
N MET A 583 -29.54 7.38 -32.62
CA MET A 583 -28.33 6.71 -33.09
C MET A 583 -27.09 7.07 -32.23
N ASN A 584 -26.99 8.33 -31.83
CA ASN A 584 -25.87 8.80 -31.00
C ASN A 584 -25.96 8.22 -29.59
N VAL A 585 -27.17 8.05 -29.05
CA VAL A 585 -27.40 7.39 -27.75
C VAL A 585 -26.96 5.93 -27.79
N VAL A 586 -27.24 5.21 -28.88
CA VAL A 586 -26.77 3.81 -29.06
C VAL A 586 -25.25 3.76 -29.21
N SER A 587 -24.64 4.70 -29.95
CA SER A 587 -23.17 4.78 -30.05
C SER A 587 -22.51 5.09 -28.70
N ALA A 588 -23.14 5.94 -27.87
CA ALA A 588 -22.70 6.28 -26.53
C ALA A 588 -22.72 5.07 -25.59
N MET A 589 -23.59 4.09 -25.81
CA MET A 589 -23.60 2.83 -25.06
C MET A 589 -22.27 2.06 -25.22
N GLY A 590 -21.74 1.98 -26.45
CA GLY A 590 -20.45 1.32 -26.72
C GLY A 590 -19.28 2.02 -26.02
N LEU A 591 -19.22 3.35 -26.10
CA LEU A 591 -18.22 4.15 -25.39
C LEU A 591 -18.39 4.06 -23.87
N GLY A 592 -19.63 4.08 -23.38
CA GLY A 592 -19.95 3.92 -21.96
C GLY A 592 -19.52 2.56 -21.41
N PHE A 593 -19.65 1.49 -22.21
CA PHE A 593 -19.15 0.17 -21.83
C PHE A 593 -17.62 0.13 -21.70
N LEU A 594 -16.90 0.72 -22.66
CA LEU A 594 -15.43 0.81 -22.62
C LEU A 594 -14.94 1.63 -21.42
N LEU A 595 -15.64 2.73 -21.12
CA LEU A 595 -15.37 3.56 -19.95
C LEU A 595 -15.64 2.80 -18.64
N ALA A 596 -16.73 2.03 -18.58
CA ALA A 596 -17.05 1.20 -17.42
C ALA A 596 -16.00 0.13 -17.18
N LEU A 597 -15.50 -0.50 -18.25
CA LEU A 597 -14.41 -1.46 -18.18
C LEU A 597 -13.14 -0.82 -17.58
N LEU A 598 -12.79 0.38 -18.04
CA LEU A 598 -11.63 1.13 -17.53
C LEU A 598 -11.78 1.44 -16.04
N ILE A 599 -12.90 2.06 -15.64
CA ILE A 599 -13.17 2.41 -14.23
C ILE A 599 -13.23 1.15 -13.36
N PHE A 600 -13.82 0.06 -13.87
CA PHE A 600 -13.88 -1.22 -13.16
C PHE A 600 -12.49 -1.79 -12.87
N ILE A 601 -11.56 -1.76 -13.83
CA ILE A 601 -10.19 -2.26 -13.66
C ILE A 601 -9.46 -1.39 -12.64
N ASP A 602 -9.39 -0.08 -12.89
CA ASP A 602 -8.61 0.84 -12.07
C ASP A 602 -9.14 0.85 -10.62
N GLN A 603 -10.45 0.91 -10.43
CA GLN A 603 -11.08 0.87 -9.11
C GLN A 603 -10.68 -0.39 -8.33
N ASN A 604 -10.88 -1.58 -8.92
CA ASN A 604 -10.65 -2.83 -8.21
C ASN A 604 -9.17 -3.08 -7.92
N ILE A 605 -8.26 -2.72 -8.83
CA ILE A 605 -6.81 -2.79 -8.61
C ILE A 605 -6.42 -1.94 -7.41
N VAL A 606 -6.87 -0.68 -7.37
CA VAL A 606 -6.52 0.23 -6.29
C VAL A 606 -7.10 -0.22 -4.95
N VAL A 607 -8.36 -0.66 -4.91
CA VAL A 607 -8.97 -1.18 -3.68
C VAL A 607 -8.23 -2.43 -3.18
N SER A 608 -7.81 -3.34 -4.06
CA SER A 608 -7.03 -4.53 -3.67
C SER A 608 -5.67 -4.16 -3.11
N LEU A 609 -4.96 -3.23 -3.75
CA LEU A 609 -3.64 -2.80 -3.32
C LEU A 609 -3.69 -2.06 -1.99
N THR A 610 -4.72 -1.23 -1.78
CA THR A 610 -5.00 -0.60 -0.48
C THR A 610 -5.33 -1.65 0.58
N ASN A 611 -6.10 -2.67 0.23
CA ASN A 611 -6.46 -3.78 1.12
C ASN A 611 -5.45 -4.94 1.09
N ALA A 612 -4.19 -4.70 0.70
CA ALA A 612 -3.14 -5.72 0.75
C ALA A 612 -2.98 -6.27 2.18
N PRO A 613 -2.70 -7.59 2.36
CA PRO A 613 -2.57 -8.17 3.69
C PRO A 613 -1.37 -7.59 4.45
N GLU A 614 -0.38 -7.05 3.73
CA GLU A 614 0.75 -6.29 4.27
C GLU A 614 0.30 -5.09 5.13
N ASN A 615 -0.80 -4.44 4.75
CA ASN A 615 -1.33 -3.28 5.47
C ASN A 615 -2.10 -3.67 6.74
N ARG A 616 -2.32 -4.97 6.99
CA ARG A 616 -3.00 -5.53 8.18
C ARG A 616 -4.26 -4.75 8.58
N LEU A 617 -5.11 -4.45 7.60
CA LEU A 617 -6.40 -3.79 7.84
C LEU A 617 -7.34 -4.75 8.56
N LEU A 618 -8.05 -4.24 9.56
CA LEU A 618 -8.84 -5.04 10.50
C LEU A 618 -10.34 -4.99 10.19
N LYS A 619 -10.83 -3.89 9.63
CA LYS A 619 -12.25 -3.70 9.32
C LYS A 619 -12.45 -4.12 7.86
N GLY A 620 -13.27 -5.14 7.62
CA GLY A 620 -13.36 -5.89 6.35
C GLY A 620 -13.59 -5.06 5.05
N THR A 621 -13.47 -5.74 3.91
CA THR A 621 -13.14 -5.17 2.58
C THR A 621 -14.30 -5.06 1.58
N ALA A 622 -14.91 -3.90 1.36
CA ALA A 622 -16.19 -3.84 0.62
C ALA A 622 -16.03 -3.53 -0.89
N TYR A 623 -15.61 -4.52 -1.68
CA TYR A 623 -15.35 -4.34 -3.11
C TYR A 623 -16.60 -4.08 -3.95
N HIS A 624 -17.70 -4.81 -3.71
CA HIS A 624 -18.91 -4.72 -4.52
C HIS A 624 -19.61 -3.37 -4.32
N TRP A 625 -19.66 -2.96 -3.05
CA TRP A 625 -20.27 -1.71 -2.65
C TRP A 625 -19.45 -0.50 -3.15
N ASP A 626 -18.12 -0.53 -3.05
CA ASP A 626 -17.26 0.56 -3.53
C ASP A 626 -17.40 0.77 -5.05
N LEU A 627 -17.56 -0.32 -5.82
CA LEU A 627 -17.83 -0.26 -7.26
C LEU A 627 -19.19 0.38 -7.58
N MET A 628 -20.25 -0.04 -6.87
CA MET A 628 -21.58 0.55 -7.04
C MET A 628 -21.59 2.03 -6.63
N LEU A 629 -20.92 2.39 -5.55
CA LEU A 629 -20.81 3.76 -5.08
C LEU A 629 -20.07 4.66 -6.08
N SER A 630 -18.98 4.17 -6.69
CA SER A 630 -18.30 4.87 -7.78
C SER A 630 -19.24 5.13 -8.96
N GLY A 631 -20.07 4.15 -9.33
CA GLY A 631 -21.14 4.32 -10.32
C GLY A 631 -22.13 5.43 -9.94
N LEU A 632 -22.64 5.43 -8.71
CA LEU A 632 -23.57 6.46 -8.21
C LEU A 632 -22.97 7.87 -8.21
N ILE A 633 -21.71 8.02 -7.79
CA ILE A 633 -20.99 9.29 -7.82
C ILE A 633 -20.84 9.77 -9.27
N ASN A 634 -20.49 8.87 -10.18
CA ASN A 634 -20.31 9.22 -11.59
C ASN A 634 -21.64 9.59 -12.28
N ILE A 635 -22.80 9.15 -11.80
CA ILE A 635 -24.10 9.65 -12.29
C ILE A 635 -24.20 11.15 -12.02
N LEU A 636 -23.92 11.54 -10.77
CA LEU A 636 -23.94 12.94 -10.36
C LEU A 636 -22.93 13.77 -11.17
N MET A 637 -21.69 13.28 -11.32
CA MET A 637 -20.67 13.98 -12.11
C MET A 637 -21.08 14.15 -13.58
N SER A 638 -21.67 13.11 -14.18
CA SER A 638 -22.10 13.12 -15.58
C SER A 638 -23.23 14.11 -15.85
N VAL A 639 -24.24 14.16 -14.97
CA VAL A 639 -25.40 15.06 -15.11
C VAL A 639 -25.00 16.52 -14.93
N LEU A 640 -24.03 16.79 -14.05
CA LEU A 640 -23.51 18.13 -13.78
C LEU A 640 -22.41 18.57 -14.76
N GLY A 641 -21.96 17.70 -15.67
CA GLY A 641 -20.87 17.98 -16.60
C GLY A 641 -19.50 18.16 -15.92
N LEU A 642 -19.32 17.49 -14.77
CA LEU A 642 -18.07 17.43 -14.02
C LEU A 642 -17.25 16.21 -14.47
N PRO A 643 -15.91 16.26 -14.34
CA PRO A 643 -15.08 15.11 -14.70
C PRO A 643 -15.41 13.89 -13.82
N TRP A 644 -15.44 12.71 -14.44
CA TRP A 644 -15.61 11.45 -13.72
C TRP A 644 -14.45 11.19 -12.76
N MET A 645 -14.73 10.38 -11.74
CA MET A 645 -13.73 10.03 -10.73
C MET A 645 -13.82 8.55 -10.36
N HIS A 646 -12.67 7.98 -10.02
CA HIS A 646 -12.52 6.61 -9.52
C HIS A 646 -11.28 6.54 -8.63
N ALA A 647 -11.04 5.41 -7.99
CA ALA A 647 -9.94 5.23 -7.05
C ALA A 647 -8.58 5.46 -7.73
N ALA A 648 -7.77 6.37 -7.17
CA ALA A 648 -6.47 6.69 -7.73
C ALA A 648 -5.31 6.03 -6.96
N PHE A 649 -4.44 5.37 -7.73
CA PHE A 649 -3.06 5.04 -7.37
C PHE A 649 -2.15 6.25 -7.67
N PRO A 650 -1.09 6.58 -6.92
CA PRO A 650 -0.59 6.05 -5.64
C PRO A 650 -1.21 6.73 -4.41
N HIS A 651 -2.13 7.67 -4.59
CA HIS A 651 -2.70 8.48 -3.50
C HIS A 651 -3.39 7.62 -2.43
N SER A 652 -4.16 6.61 -2.84
CA SER A 652 -4.84 5.71 -1.90
C SER A 652 -3.85 4.90 -1.06
N THR A 653 -2.75 4.41 -1.64
CA THR A 653 -1.70 3.68 -0.89
C THR A 653 -0.87 4.59 0.00
N LEU A 654 -0.64 5.84 -0.41
CA LEU A 654 0.04 6.84 0.41
C LEU A 654 -0.79 7.21 1.64
N HIS A 655 -2.11 7.34 1.49
CA HIS A 655 -3.02 7.60 2.60
C HIS A 655 -2.96 6.50 3.66
N VAL A 656 -2.97 5.23 3.23
CA VAL A 656 -2.81 4.07 4.12
C VAL A 656 -1.46 4.13 4.84
N ARG A 657 -0.38 4.41 4.11
CA ARG A 657 0.98 4.48 4.67
C ARG A 657 1.13 5.58 5.72
N GLN A 658 0.48 6.73 5.55
CA GLN A 658 0.54 7.80 6.56
C GLN A 658 -0.24 7.47 7.83
N LEU A 659 -1.32 6.72 7.71
CA LEU A 659 -2.08 6.23 8.85
C LEU A 659 -1.43 5.00 9.51
N ALA A 660 -0.53 4.32 8.80
CA ALA A 660 0.26 3.21 9.29
C ALA A 660 1.23 3.63 10.39
N PHE A 661 1.43 2.73 11.34
CA PHE A 661 2.59 2.73 12.23
C PHE A 661 3.60 1.73 11.67
N VAL A 662 4.75 2.26 11.28
CA VAL A 662 5.83 1.48 10.68
C VAL A 662 6.88 1.20 11.75
N GLU A 663 7.23 -0.06 11.93
CA GLU A 663 8.37 -0.49 12.73
C GLU A 663 9.54 -0.78 11.79
N GLN A 664 10.70 -0.20 12.07
CA GLN A 664 11.94 -0.55 11.38
C GLN A 664 12.59 -1.72 12.12
N ARG A 665 12.89 -2.81 11.41
CA ARG A 665 13.61 -3.97 11.93
C ARG A 665 14.88 -4.19 11.14
N VAL A 666 15.95 -4.60 11.81
CA VAL A 666 17.19 -4.99 11.14
C VAL A 666 17.23 -6.52 11.02
N GLU A 667 17.08 -7.05 9.80
CA GLU A 667 17.24 -8.48 9.52
C GLU A 667 18.50 -8.70 8.67
N GLY A 668 19.45 -9.51 9.16
CA GLY A 668 20.66 -9.88 8.42
C GLY A 668 21.54 -8.70 7.98
N GLY A 669 21.50 -7.57 8.71
CA GLY A 669 22.21 -6.33 8.37
C GLY A 669 21.44 -5.38 7.43
N HIS A 670 20.22 -5.73 7.00
CA HIS A 670 19.34 -4.87 6.20
C HIS A 670 18.16 -4.36 7.02
N LEU A 671 17.81 -3.07 6.85
CA LEU A 671 16.68 -2.43 7.51
C LEU A 671 15.40 -2.69 6.72
N TYR A 672 14.47 -3.45 7.30
CA TYR A 672 13.12 -3.70 6.79
C TYR A 672 12.10 -2.85 7.52
N GLU A 673 11.20 -2.20 6.79
CA GLU A 673 10.07 -1.45 7.34
C GLU A 673 8.83 -2.34 7.28
N THR A 674 8.29 -2.74 8.44
CA THR A 674 7.04 -3.51 8.50
C THR A 674 5.91 -2.65 9.05
N ILE A 675 4.76 -2.68 8.38
CA ILE A 675 3.53 -2.03 8.87
C ILE A 675 2.97 -2.88 10.02
N VAL A 676 2.91 -2.30 11.21
CA VAL A 676 2.41 -2.97 12.41
C VAL A 676 0.89 -2.87 12.49
N GLN A 677 0.37 -1.65 12.41
CA GLN A 677 -1.06 -1.37 12.50
C GLN A 677 -1.39 -0.10 11.71
N VAL A 678 -2.55 -0.09 11.05
CA VAL A 678 -3.12 1.09 10.39
C VAL A 678 -4.35 1.53 11.16
N LYS A 679 -4.46 2.82 11.49
CA LYS A 679 -5.69 3.39 12.03
C LYS A 679 -6.64 3.73 10.90
N GLU A 680 -7.71 2.96 10.77
CA GLU A 680 -8.74 3.17 9.76
C GLU A 680 -9.68 4.31 10.18
N THR A 681 -9.64 5.43 9.46
CA THR A 681 -10.47 6.61 9.76
C THR A 681 -11.10 7.18 8.50
N ARG A 682 -12.34 7.68 8.63
CA ARG A 682 -13.04 8.43 7.56
C ARG A 682 -12.70 9.92 7.58
N LEU A 683 -12.41 10.44 8.77
CA LEU A 683 -12.28 11.87 9.03
C LEU A 683 -11.15 12.54 8.23
N THR A 684 -10.03 11.85 8.01
CA THR A 684 -8.89 12.40 7.24
C THR A 684 -9.27 12.69 5.80
N SER A 685 -9.87 11.72 5.11
CA SER A 685 -10.34 11.86 3.73
C SER A 685 -11.46 12.89 3.60
N LEU A 686 -12.41 12.91 4.55
CA LEU A 686 -13.50 13.88 4.59
C LEU A 686 -12.97 15.31 4.75
N THR A 687 -12.07 15.52 5.73
CA THR A 687 -11.46 16.84 6.00
C THR A 687 -10.65 17.33 4.82
N ALA A 688 -9.85 16.45 4.19
CA ALA A 688 -9.09 16.80 2.99
C ALA A 688 -10.00 17.24 1.83
N ASN A 689 -11.08 16.50 1.54
CA ASN A 689 -12.01 16.85 0.46
C ASN A 689 -12.82 18.12 0.73
N ILE A 690 -13.12 18.43 2.00
CA ILE A 690 -13.70 19.73 2.42
C ILE A 690 -12.69 20.85 2.16
N PHE A 691 -11.42 20.69 2.54
CA PHE A 691 -10.37 21.69 2.27
C PHE A 691 -10.14 21.92 0.77
N ILE A 692 -10.24 20.87 -0.06
CA ILE A 692 -10.21 21.02 -1.52
C ILE A 692 -11.38 21.89 -2.00
N GLY A 693 -12.58 21.69 -1.45
CA GLY A 693 -13.76 22.51 -1.75
C GLY A 693 -13.58 23.98 -1.35
N VAL A 694 -13.04 24.22 -0.15
CA VAL A 694 -12.70 25.58 0.31
C VAL A 694 -11.65 26.24 -0.59
N SER A 695 -10.76 25.45 -1.19
CA SER A 695 -9.70 25.95 -2.09
C SER A 695 -10.22 26.50 -3.41
N VAL A 696 -11.48 26.24 -3.76
CA VAL A 696 -12.16 26.93 -4.86
C VAL A 696 -12.22 28.44 -4.61
N LEU A 697 -12.36 28.87 -3.34
CA LEU A 697 -12.31 30.30 -2.97
C LEU A 697 -10.91 30.90 -3.12
N LEU A 698 -9.88 30.05 -3.10
CA LEU A 698 -8.47 30.41 -3.30
C LEU A 698 -8.06 30.36 -4.79
N LEU A 699 -8.95 29.97 -5.72
CA LEU A 699 -8.64 29.99 -7.16
C LEU A 699 -8.26 31.35 -7.74
N PRO A 700 -8.85 32.51 -7.35
CA PRO A 700 -8.62 33.74 -8.09
C PRO A 700 -7.26 34.41 -7.84
N LEU A 701 -6.55 34.15 -6.73
CA LEU A 701 -5.34 34.91 -6.40
C LEU A 701 -4.09 34.07 -6.05
N PRO A 702 -4.14 33.01 -5.20
CA PRO A 702 -2.94 32.20 -4.94
C PRO A 702 -2.74 30.99 -5.88
N LEU A 703 -3.81 30.29 -6.30
CA LEU A 703 -3.63 29.06 -7.10
C LEU A 703 -3.23 29.33 -8.56
N GLN A 704 -3.62 30.47 -9.13
CA GLN A 704 -3.16 30.89 -10.47
C GLN A 704 -1.66 31.16 -10.54
N TRP A 705 -0.95 31.32 -9.43
CA TRP A 705 0.50 31.50 -9.48
C TRP A 705 1.27 30.20 -9.78
N ILE A 706 0.59 29.06 -9.88
CA ILE A 706 1.21 27.79 -10.23
C ILE A 706 1.33 27.70 -11.77
N PRO A 707 2.55 27.79 -12.32
CA PRO A 707 2.74 27.77 -13.77
C PRO A 707 2.62 26.32 -14.29
N LYS A 708 2.09 26.14 -15.50
CA LYS A 708 1.93 24.80 -16.11
C LYS A 708 3.20 23.94 -16.15
N PRO A 709 4.42 24.47 -16.38
CA PRO A 709 5.65 23.66 -16.39
C PRO A 709 5.96 22.98 -15.06
N VAL A 710 5.57 23.60 -13.93
CA VAL A 710 5.69 23.00 -12.60
C VAL A 710 4.77 21.79 -12.46
N LEU A 711 3.58 21.83 -13.08
CA LEU A 711 2.64 20.70 -13.13
C LEU A 711 3.17 19.55 -14.01
N TYR A 712 3.92 19.83 -15.08
CA TYR A 712 4.62 18.78 -15.84
C TYR A 712 5.75 18.13 -15.04
N GLY A 713 6.46 18.91 -14.21
CA GLY A 713 7.44 18.35 -13.27
C GLY A 713 6.80 17.45 -12.22
N LEU A 714 5.60 17.80 -11.75
CA LEU A 714 4.75 16.93 -10.91
C LEU A 714 4.41 15.60 -11.61
N PHE A 715 4.02 15.61 -12.89
CA PHE A 715 3.77 14.36 -13.64
C PHE A 715 5.02 13.49 -13.74
N LEU A 716 6.19 14.07 -14.00
CA LEU A 716 7.46 13.34 -14.01
C LEU A 716 7.81 12.77 -12.63
N TYR A 717 7.55 13.51 -11.56
CA TYR A 717 7.77 13.04 -10.20
C TYR A 717 6.89 11.83 -9.86
N ILE A 718 5.58 11.90 -10.17
CA ILE A 718 4.66 10.77 -9.96
C ILE A 718 5.10 9.56 -10.80
N ALA A 719 5.57 9.77 -12.03
CA ALA A 719 6.09 8.70 -12.88
C ALA A 719 7.36 8.04 -12.30
N LEU A 720 8.34 8.82 -11.82
CA LEU A 720 9.57 8.26 -11.24
C LEU A 720 9.34 7.54 -9.92
N THR A 721 8.51 8.11 -9.04
CA THR A 721 8.20 7.50 -7.74
C THR A 721 7.34 6.24 -7.86
N SER A 722 6.57 6.08 -8.94
CA SER A 722 5.85 4.83 -9.22
C SER A 722 6.73 3.74 -9.84
N ILE A 723 7.87 4.11 -10.45
CA ILE A 723 8.90 3.17 -10.90
C ILE A 723 9.68 2.61 -9.69
N ASP A 724 9.95 3.45 -8.68
CA ASP A 724 10.63 3.07 -7.44
C ASP A 724 9.70 2.23 -6.53
N GLY A 725 9.80 0.90 -6.66
CA GLY A 725 8.94 -0.08 -5.96
C GLY A 725 8.19 -1.03 -6.90
N ASN A 726 8.27 -0.83 -8.22
CA ASN A 726 7.71 -1.78 -9.19
C ASN A 726 8.68 -2.95 -9.42
N GLN A 727 8.30 -4.17 -9.03
CA GLN A 727 9.16 -5.35 -9.20
C GLN A 727 9.44 -5.68 -10.66
N MET A 728 8.56 -5.30 -11.59
CA MET A 728 8.84 -5.43 -13.02
C MET A 728 10.07 -4.61 -13.43
N CYS A 729 10.22 -3.40 -12.90
CA CYS A 729 11.38 -2.55 -13.12
C CYS A 729 12.64 -3.16 -12.48
N ASP A 730 12.54 -3.72 -11.28
CA ASP A 730 13.66 -4.41 -10.65
C ASP A 730 14.11 -5.63 -11.47
N ARG A 731 13.16 -6.41 -12.00
CA ARG A 731 13.44 -7.54 -12.90
C ARG A 731 14.00 -7.08 -14.24
N MET A 732 13.54 -5.95 -14.78
CA MET A 732 14.12 -5.35 -15.99
C MET A 732 15.57 -4.91 -15.73
N ALA A 733 15.87 -4.38 -14.54
CA ALA A 733 17.22 -4.03 -14.14
C ALA A 733 18.14 -5.26 -14.01
N LEU A 734 17.60 -6.46 -13.71
CA LEU A 734 18.38 -7.72 -13.75
C LEU A 734 18.95 -8.08 -15.12
N LEU A 735 18.45 -7.48 -16.21
CA LEU A 735 19.07 -7.67 -17.54
C LEU A 735 20.45 -7.00 -17.61
N LEU A 736 20.66 -5.96 -16.79
CA LEU A 736 21.91 -5.19 -16.72
C LEU A 736 22.72 -5.45 -15.44
N LYS A 737 22.08 -5.97 -14.38
CA LYS A 737 22.66 -6.20 -13.06
C LYS A 737 22.83 -7.68 -12.74
N GLU A 738 23.92 -8.03 -12.07
CA GLU A 738 24.18 -9.40 -11.62
C GLU A 738 23.25 -9.82 -10.46
N GLN A 739 22.81 -11.09 -10.46
CA GLN A 739 21.90 -11.63 -9.44
C GLN A 739 22.51 -11.67 -8.04
N THR A 740 23.83 -11.78 -7.92
CA THR A 740 24.58 -11.82 -6.65
C THR A 740 24.47 -10.52 -5.86
N SER A 741 24.09 -9.42 -6.51
CA SER A 741 23.87 -8.12 -5.87
C SER A 741 22.58 -8.01 -5.05
N TYR A 742 21.69 -9.02 -5.12
CA TYR A 742 20.46 -9.05 -4.32
C TYR A 742 20.67 -9.88 -3.04
N PRO A 743 20.05 -9.48 -1.92
CA PRO A 743 20.21 -10.20 -0.66
C PRO A 743 19.74 -11.66 -0.81
N PRO A 744 20.36 -12.61 -0.08
CA PRO A 744 20.09 -14.04 -0.24
C PRO A 744 18.63 -14.43 0.07
N THR A 745 17.92 -13.61 0.83
CA THR A 745 16.49 -13.77 1.14
C THR A 745 15.57 -13.43 -0.04
N HIS A 746 16.04 -12.70 -1.04
CA HIS A 746 15.21 -12.19 -2.14
C HIS A 746 14.75 -13.31 -3.10
N TYR A 747 13.46 -13.33 -3.47
CA TYR A 747 12.86 -14.36 -4.32
C TYR A 747 13.55 -14.54 -5.69
N ILE A 748 14.15 -13.46 -6.22
CA ILE A 748 14.91 -13.47 -7.49
C ILE A 748 16.03 -14.51 -7.49
N ARG A 749 16.61 -14.84 -6.33
CA ARG A 749 17.70 -15.82 -6.22
C ARG A 749 17.21 -17.28 -6.20
N LYS A 750 15.92 -17.51 -5.93
CA LYS A 750 15.32 -18.84 -5.83
C LYS A 750 14.86 -19.41 -7.17
N VAL A 751 14.62 -18.53 -8.16
CA VAL A 751 14.09 -18.91 -9.48
C VAL A 751 15.24 -18.88 -10.49
N PRO A 752 15.37 -19.88 -11.39
CA PRO A 752 16.41 -19.87 -12.41
C PRO A 752 16.29 -18.63 -13.32
N GLN A 753 17.41 -17.94 -13.54
CA GLN A 753 17.46 -16.64 -14.23
C GLN A 753 16.80 -16.65 -15.62
N ARG A 754 16.94 -17.75 -16.37
CA ARG A 754 16.31 -17.91 -17.70
C ARG A 754 14.79 -17.81 -17.66
N LYS A 755 14.15 -18.35 -16.61
CA LYS A 755 12.69 -18.30 -16.45
C LYS A 755 12.22 -16.90 -16.07
N ILE A 756 12.98 -16.19 -15.22
CA ILE A 756 12.70 -14.78 -14.89
C ILE A 756 12.79 -13.92 -16.15
N HIS A 757 13.85 -14.07 -16.94
CA HIS A 757 14.02 -13.30 -18.18
C HIS A 757 12.93 -13.57 -19.21
N TYR A 758 12.52 -14.83 -19.38
CA TYR A 758 11.40 -15.17 -20.28
C TYR A 758 10.09 -14.50 -19.82
N PHE A 759 9.82 -14.55 -18.52
CA PHE A 759 8.65 -13.91 -17.93
C PHE A 759 8.67 -12.38 -18.10
N THR A 760 9.80 -11.74 -17.79
CA THR A 760 9.96 -10.29 -17.94
C THR A 760 9.89 -9.87 -19.40
N PHE A 761 10.43 -10.66 -20.33
CA PHE A 761 10.29 -10.41 -21.77
C PHE A 761 8.81 -10.42 -22.20
N LEU A 762 8.02 -11.39 -21.73
CA LEU A 762 6.59 -11.44 -22.03
C LEU A 762 5.84 -10.22 -21.47
N GLN A 763 6.15 -9.80 -20.23
CA GLN A 763 5.58 -8.57 -19.65
C GLN A 763 5.96 -7.32 -20.43
N MET A 764 7.22 -7.21 -20.88
CA MET A 764 7.67 -6.10 -21.72
C MET A 764 6.94 -6.07 -23.07
N MET A 765 6.69 -7.23 -23.69
CA MET A 765 5.88 -7.32 -24.91
C MET A 765 4.45 -6.87 -24.67
N GLN A 766 3.83 -7.29 -23.55
CA GLN A 766 2.48 -6.86 -23.17
C GLN A 766 2.42 -5.34 -22.93
N LEU A 767 3.39 -4.78 -22.21
CA LEU A 767 3.52 -3.35 -21.99
C LEU A 767 3.70 -2.58 -23.32
N LEU A 768 4.54 -3.08 -24.22
CA LEU A 768 4.78 -2.46 -25.53
C LEU A 768 3.48 -2.40 -26.36
N VAL A 769 2.71 -3.48 -26.37
CA VAL A 769 1.39 -3.51 -27.03
C VAL A 769 0.47 -2.46 -26.43
N LEU A 770 0.37 -2.41 -25.09
CA LEU A 770 -0.48 -1.45 -24.40
C LEU A 770 -0.06 0.01 -24.66
N CYS A 771 1.25 0.28 -24.66
CA CYS A 771 1.83 1.59 -25.00
C CYS A 771 1.52 1.98 -26.45
N THR A 772 1.63 1.05 -27.40
CA THR A 772 1.39 1.31 -28.83
C THR A 772 -0.05 1.75 -29.08
N PHE A 773 -1.03 1.06 -28.48
CA PHE A 773 -2.45 1.41 -28.64
C PHE A 773 -2.87 2.62 -27.79
N GLY A 774 -2.39 2.73 -26.55
CA GLY A 774 -2.74 3.82 -25.63
C GLY A 774 -2.20 5.19 -26.07
N MET A 775 -1.01 5.22 -26.68
CA MET A 775 -0.35 6.47 -27.11
C MET A 775 -0.46 6.74 -28.61
N TYR A 776 -1.22 5.93 -29.35
CA TYR A 776 -1.38 6.09 -30.79
C TYR A 776 -2.00 7.45 -31.13
N PRO A 777 -1.55 8.15 -32.19
CA PRO A 777 -2.04 9.50 -32.49
C PRO A 777 -3.53 9.54 -32.88
N ILE A 778 -4.09 8.45 -33.40
CA ILE A 778 -5.49 8.39 -33.85
C ILE A 778 -6.44 8.15 -32.66
N PRO A 779 -7.45 9.01 -32.42
CA PRO A 779 -8.40 8.88 -31.31
C PRO A 779 -9.12 7.52 -31.26
N TYR A 780 -9.50 6.98 -32.42
CA TYR A 780 -10.18 5.69 -32.54
C TYR A 780 -9.35 4.50 -32.02
N MET A 781 -8.02 4.52 -32.20
CA MET A 781 -7.14 3.46 -31.70
C MET A 781 -6.96 3.54 -30.19
N LYS A 782 -6.94 4.75 -29.63
CA LYS A 782 -6.93 4.95 -28.17
C LYS A 782 -8.20 4.38 -27.54
N MET A 783 -9.36 4.50 -28.18
CA MET A 783 -10.64 4.00 -27.64
C MET A 783 -10.60 2.52 -27.21
N VAL A 784 -9.81 1.68 -27.90
CA VAL A 784 -9.74 0.23 -27.67
C VAL A 784 -8.77 -0.15 -26.54
N PHE A 785 -7.98 0.79 -26.00
CA PHE A 785 -6.97 0.47 -24.99
C PHE A 785 -7.52 -0.24 -23.73
N PRO A 786 -8.73 0.06 -23.19
CA PRO A 786 -9.25 -0.64 -22.01
C PRO A 786 -9.52 -2.12 -22.30
N LEU A 787 -9.94 -2.48 -23.52
CA LEU A 787 -10.11 -3.88 -23.92
C LEU A 787 -8.79 -4.63 -23.91
N PHE A 788 -7.72 -3.99 -24.38
CA PHE A 788 -6.39 -4.57 -24.30
C PHE A 788 -5.96 -4.77 -22.84
N MET A 789 -6.24 -3.82 -21.93
CA MET A 789 -6.00 -3.99 -20.49
C MET A 789 -6.66 -5.25 -19.91
N VAL A 790 -7.93 -5.50 -20.24
CA VAL A 790 -8.62 -6.72 -19.79
C VAL A 790 -8.05 -7.96 -20.45
N MET A 791 -7.63 -7.88 -21.71
CA MET A 791 -7.02 -9.00 -22.44
C MET A 791 -5.69 -9.47 -21.82
N LEU A 792 -4.96 -8.62 -21.07
CA LEU A 792 -3.77 -9.08 -20.33
C LEU A 792 -4.08 -10.17 -19.31
N ILE A 793 -5.28 -10.16 -18.73
CA ILE A 793 -5.68 -11.07 -17.65
C ILE A 793 -5.78 -12.54 -18.13
N PRO A 794 -6.57 -12.88 -19.18
CA PRO A 794 -6.61 -14.24 -19.69
C PRO A 794 -5.27 -14.68 -20.28
N ILE A 795 -4.48 -13.76 -20.86
CA ILE A 795 -3.12 -14.09 -21.31
C ILE A 795 -2.28 -14.55 -20.11
N ARG A 796 -2.33 -13.83 -18.99
CA ARG A 796 -1.61 -14.21 -17.76
C ARG A 796 -2.15 -15.51 -17.15
N ASN A 797 -3.45 -15.75 -17.16
CA ASN A 797 -4.03 -16.93 -16.50
C ASN A 797 -4.00 -18.22 -17.33
N ASN A 798 -4.08 -18.12 -18.67
CA ASN A 798 -4.18 -19.30 -19.53
C ASN A 798 -2.87 -19.58 -20.28
N VAL A 799 -2.19 -18.54 -20.78
CA VAL A 799 -0.99 -18.71 -21.62
C VAL A 799 0.25 -18.91 -20.74
N LEU A 800 0.36 -18.15 -19.65
CA LEU A 800 1.56 -18.14 -18.83
C LEU A 800 1.83 -19.46 -18.05
N PRO A 801 0.83 -20.12 -17.44
CA PRO A 801 1.05 -21.40 -16.76
C PRO A 801 1.41 -22.54 -17.72
N HIS A 802 1.13 -22.37 -19.02
CA HIS A 802 1.53 -23.34 -20.04
C HIS A 802 3.02 -23.23 -20.39
N ILE A 803 3.67 -22.10 -20.07
CA ILE A 803 5.06 -21.81 -20.44
C ILE A 803 6.02 -21.89 -19.23
N ILE A 804 5.54 -21.57 -18.03
CA ILE A 804 6.32 -21.56 -16.79
C ILE A 804 5.60 -22.42 -15.76
N GLU A 805 6.34 -23.29 -15.07
CA GLU A 805 5.78 -24.12 -13.99
C GLU A 805 5.10 -23.26 -12.92
N ALA A 806 3.91 -23.68 -12.49
CA ALA A 806 3.09 -22.95 -11.52
C ALA A 806 3.85 -22.61 -10.22
N LYS A 807 4.76 -23.49 -9.79
CA LYS A 807 5.62 -23.26 -8.61
C LYS A 807 6.45 -21.98 -8.71
N TYR A 808 7.04 -21.70 -9.88
CA TYR A 808 7.83 -20.48 -10.07
C TYR A 808 6.95 -19.25 -10.21
N LEU A 809 5.78 -19.39 -10.84
CA LEU A 809 4.81 -18.31 -10.93
C LEU A 809 4.33 -17.84 -9.56
N ASP A 810 3.97 -18.79 -8.69
CA ASP A 810 3.49 -18.49 -7.34
C ASP A 810 4.57 -17.83 -6.49
N ILE A 811 5.85 -18.19 -6.66
CA ILE A 811 6.98 -17.51 -6.00
C ILE A 811 7.19 -16.08 -6.55
N MET A 812 6.94 -15.86 -7.84
CA MET A 812 7.10 -14.54 -8.48
C MET A 812 5.93 -13.59 -8.22
N ASP A 813 4.73 -14.13 -8.00
CA ASP A 813 3.55 -13.35 -7.59
C ASP A 813 3.43 -13.23 -6.05
N ALA A 814 4.19 -14.01 -5.28
CA ALA A 814 4.21 -13.90 -3.82
C ALA A 814 4.75 -12.53 -3.39
N GLN A 815 3.93 -11.84 -2.59
CA GLN A 815 4.29 -10.58 -1.95
C GLN A 815 5.31 -10.84 -0.85
N HIS A 816 6.59 -10.54 -1.15
CA HIS A 816 7.74 -10.52 -0.23
C HIS A 816 7.79 -11.70 0.77
N MET A 817 8.54 -12.75 0.40
CA MET A 817 9.12 -13.65 1.40
C MET A 817 10.16 -12.95 2.25
#